data_AF-A0A943E5U4-F1
#
_entry.id   AF-A0A943E5U4-F1
#
_cell.length_a   1.000
_cell.length_b   1.000
_cell.length_c   1.000
_cell.angle_alpha   90.00
_cell.angle_beta   90.00
_cell.angle_gamma   90.00
#
_symmetry.space_group_name_H-M   'P 1'
#
loop_
_entity.id
_entity.type
_entity.pdbx_description
1 polymer ?
#
loop_
_entity_poly.entity_id
_entity_poly.type
_entity_poly.pdbx_seq_one_letter_code
_entity_poly.pdbx_strand_id
1 'polypeptide(L)'
;MIDQMPDDFEILQGKGLVMLSAPHGVEHTRAGRVKPAEVQTSDLARDLHRSLHCPVIIKTKSNDDDPNYDEHSPYRDALVDYVKENDARVVFDLHQLSSEREAAFILGTADGKNLRDDITLSTLCRCLEDLGIGVVLVDEVFKASGPNTVAASTAKRADVSCIQIEINSKYLCKDFPEYAYDRIRDALEECITSLNSNFADHVYDSGSTLVRIVDETLPVQDGCLYSVGVPSVFYKENYVTPFQLECPKQGTLMDISIVPQDSLGVGQIAITKHVQRTLKIADHADCEVFIRKAPYARFDKIRVQSIDKVSSEDVVISTKMIEGGAVQELLEGADLFGIKDVVTNQSFIVKANHLVFDDSLDAGVIKLNRRQRILLGERLPCRLEDELRQQVVAYIKAEEQVTGTSEEQPTRENTMQAADQEKPRLLDGLAILEKTYPVHESIRQESLSHPEEAYLRKVFERCFPPSIVIKPIVLGKKRRNIFKRIGRWIANLYVGKSALSLMCRRPYANDENDRAVRMTKDNMAHLGIDEMDNVIISYKDKECICQVFPIEDESKLQANNLYTPIDMTIGIPLPIRTELGITDLDSTVKVDRDTAFIMKKCANEQVIPVLLALFSMNFLQDCPLYVPIIIFLVIAPIIIYVNLSSKRNSRGKY
;
A
#
# COMPACT_ATOMS: atom_id res chain seq x y z
N MET A 1 61.62 11.25 -18.65
CA MET A 1 60.62 11.99 -19.44
C MET A 1 60.10 11.05 -20.49
N ILE A 2 58.95 10.43 -20.23
CA ILE A 2 58.11 9.80 -21.24
C ILE A 2 56.83 10.62 -21.14
N ASP A 3 56.57 11.46 -22.13
CA ASP A 3 55.34 12.22 -22.25
C ASP A 3 54.17 11.24 -22.27
N GLN A 4 53.35 11.25 -21.22
CA GLN A 4 52.01 10.67 -21.27
C GLN A 4 51.20 11.56 -22.20
N MET A 5 51.07 11.16 -23.46
CA MET A 5 50.07 11.76 -24.34
C MET A 5 48.68 11.48 -23.74
N PRO A 6 47.77 12.47 -23.69
CA PRO A 6 46.39 12.20 -23.28
C PRO A 6 45.71 11.28 -24.30
N ASP A 7 44.92 10.32 -23.78
CA ASP A 7 44.14 9.36 -24.57
C ASP A 7 43.14 10.09 -25.50
N ASP A 8 42.71 9.41 -26.58
CA ASP A 8 41.74 9.93 -27.56
C ASP A 8 40.41 10.38 -26.93
N PHE A 9 39.99 9.61 -25.92
CA PHE A 9 38.82 9.86 -25.09
C PHE A 9 39.11 9.37 -23.66
N GLU A 10 38.30 9.82 -22.72
CA GLU A 10 38.35 9.40 -21.31
C GLU A 10 37.01 8.77 -20.92
N ILE A 11 37.06 7.61 -20.25
CA ILE A 11 35.91 7.00 -19.58
C ILE A 11 36.06 7.19 -18.08
N LEU A 12 35.15 7.97 -17.49
CA LEU A 12 34.99 8.10 -16.05
C LEU A 12 34.12 6.95 -15.55
N GLN A 13 34.72 6.06 -14.78
CA GLN A 13 34.06 4.88 -14.23
C GLN A 13 32.97 5.29 -13.24
N GLY A 14 31.77 4.73 -13.39
CA GLY A 14 30.63 5.04 -12.54
C GLY A 14 29.75 3.83 -12.24
N LYS A 15 28.60 4.10 -11.60
CA LYS A 15 27.55 3.12 -11.31
C LYS A 15 26.21 3.67 -11.75
N GLY A 16 25.27 2.76 -12.02
CA GLY A 16 23.92 3.10 -12.48
C GLY A 16 23.64 2.59 -13.89
N LEU A 17 22.39 2.72 -14.29
CA LEU A 17 21.84 2.23 -15.55
C LEU A 17 21.83 3.32 -16.64
N VAL A 18 22.19 4.56 -16.29
CA VAL A 18 22.27 5.70 -17.22
C VAL A 18 23.73 6.13 -17.37
N MET A 19 24.22 6.19 -18.62
CA MET A 19 25.55 6.67 -18.98
C MET A 19 25.46 7.97 -19.78
N LEU A 20 26.44 8.87 -19.62
CA LEU A 20 26.54 10.09 -20.42
C LEU A 20 27.64 10.00 -21.47
N SER A 21 27.40 10.60 -22.63
CA SER A 21 28.35 10.77 -23.73
C SER A 21 28.49 12.26 -24.04
N ALA A 22 29.72 12.74 -24.25
CA ALA A 22 30.01 14.08 -24.76
C ALA A 22 31.11 14.00 -25.86
N PRO A 23 30.72 13.74 -27.12
CA PRO A 23 31.67 13.41 -28.19
C PRO A 23 32.40 14.62 -28.78
N HIS A 24 31.90 15.84 -28.54
CA HIS A 24 32.41 17.06 -29.18
C HIS A 24 33.05 18.05 -28.20
N GLY A 25 33.56 17.60 -27.04
CA GLY A 25 34.26 18.46 -26.07
C GLY A 25 35.51 19.18 -26.60
N VAL A 26 35.98 18.78 -27.77
CA VAL A 26 37.13 19.30 -28.50
C VAL A 26 36.74 19.59 -29.96
N GLU A 27 37.55 20.37 -30.67
CA GLU A 27 37.34 20.63 -32.10
C GLU A 27 37.31 19.30 -32.88
N HIS A 28 36.37 19.18 -33.83
CA HIS A 28 36.19 17.97 -34.62
C HIS A 28 36.05 18.30 -36.11
N THR A 29 36.32 17.34 -36.99
CA THR A 29 36.25 17.57 -38.44
C THR A 29 35.13 16.75 -39.05
N ARG A 30 34.14 17.43 -39.65
CA ARG A 30 33.05 16.79 -40.39
C ARG A 30 33.18 17.09 -41.88
N ALA A 31 33.35 16.05 -42.69
CA ALA A 31 33.48 16.19 -44.15
C ALA A 31 34.52 17.24 -44.58
N GLY A 32 35.69 17.25 -43.92
CA GLY A 32 36.78 18.18 -44.18
C GLY A 32 36.58 19.60 -43.66
N ARG A 33 35.56 19.86 -42.84
CA ARG A 33 35.32 21.15 -42.18
C ARG A 33 35.49 21.03 -40.68
N VAL A 34 36.36 21.87 -40.13
CA VAL A 34 36.54 22.02 -38.68
C VAL A 34 35.28 22.62 -38.07
N LYS A 35 34.81 22.01 -36.98
CA LYS A 35 33.68 22.45 -36.18
C LYS A 35 34.17 22.84 -34.78
N PRO A 36 33.56 23.89 -34.18
CA PRO A 36 33.96 24.36 -32.86
C PRO A 36 33.69 23.29 -31.79
N ALA A 37 34.49 23.32 -30.73
CA ALA A 37 34.31 22.47 -29.56
C ALA A 37 33.05 22.84 -28.77
N GLU A 38 32.34 21.84 -28.28
CA GLU A 38 31.14 21.93 -27.45
C GLU A 38 31.49 21.80 -25.96
N VAL A 39 32.44 22.61 -25.48
CA VAL A 39 33.12 22.44 -24.18
C VAL A 39 32.14 22.29 -23.00
N GLN A 40 31.04 23.04 -22.99
CA GLN A 40 30.10 23.03 -21.87
C GLN A 40 29.37 21.68 -21.72
N THR A 41 29.22 20.87 -22.78
CA THR A 41 28.62 19.53 -22.65
C THR A 41 29.55 18.55 -21.92
N SER A 42 30.86 18.70 -22.13
CA SER A 42 31.87 17.92 -21.42
C SER A 42 31.96 18.33 -19.97
N ASP A 43 31.90 19.63 -19.68
CA ASP A 43 31.84 20.13 -18.30
C ASP A 43 30.59 19.62 -17.57
N LEU A 44 29.43 19.66 -18.24
CA LEU A 44 28.16 19.18 -17.71
C LEU A 44 28.20 17.68 -17.42
N ALA A 45 28.76 16.88 -18.32
CA ALA A 45 28.94 15.45 -18.10
C ALA A 45 29.86 15.17 -16.90
N ARG A 46 30.95 15.93 -16.73
CA ARG A 46 31.85 15.81 -15.57
C ARG A 46 31.18 16.25 -14.27
N ASP A 47 30.35 17.29 -14.30
CA ASP A 47 29.59 17.74 -13.12
C ASP A 47 28.58 16.68 -12.69
N LEU A 48 27.81 16.11 -13.62
CA LEU A 48 26.87 15.04 -13.34
C LEU A 48 27.56 13.76 -12.84
N HIS A 49 28.75 13.44 -13.38
CA HIS A 49 29.60 12.37 -12.85
C HIS A 49 30.03 12.64 -11.40
N ARG A 50 30.46 13.87 -11.08
CA ARG A 50 30.86 14.24 -9.71
C ARG A 50 29.70 14.15 -8.73
N SER A 51 28.50 14.54 -9.15
CA SER A 51 27.30 14.54 -8.30
C SER A 51 26.75 13.12 -8.09
N LEU A 52 26.57 12.36 -9.17
CA LEU A 52 25.86 11.08 -9.14
C LEU A 52 26.76 9.84 -9.19
N HIS A 53 28.06 10.00 -9.46
CA HIS A 53 28.95 8.91 -9.84
C HIS A 53 28.42 8.06 -11.01
N CYS A 54 27.65 8.66 -11.94
CA CYS A 54 27.20 7.99 -13.16
C CYS A 54 28.36 7.77 -14.14
N PRO A 55 28.38 6.69 -14.95
CA PRO A 55 29.44 6.48 -15.93
C PRO A 55 29.38 7.52 -17.06
N VAL A 56 30.55 7.96 -17.53
CA VAL A 56 30.65 9.00 -18.55
C VAL A 56 31.79 8.71 -19.52
N ILE A 57 31.59 8.98 -20.81
CA ILE A 57 32.66 9.03 -21.82
C ILE A 57 32.75 10.43 -22.44
N ILE A 58 33.96 10.97 -22.57
CA ILE A 58 34.22 12.33 -23.08
C ILE A 58 35.37 12.28 -24.08
N LYS A 59 35.22 12.94 -25.23
CA LYS A 59 36.31 13.10 -26.20
C LYS A 59 37.33 14.13 -25.68
N THR A 60 38.60 13.76 -25.63
CA THR A 60 39.67 14.57 -25.01
C THR A 60 40.70 15.11 -26.00
N LYS A 61 40.65 14.65 -27.25
CA LYS A 61 41.62 15.06 -28.29
C LYS A 61 40.97 15.24 -29.66
N SER A 62 41.36 16.32 -30.34
CA SER A 62 41.00 16.53 -31.76
C SER A 62 41.92 15.68 -32.65
N ASN A 63 41.35 14.73 -33.38
CA ASN A 63 42.09 13.80 -34.24
C ASN A 63 41.64 13.86 -35.71
N ASP A 64 41.12 15.01 -36.15
CA ASP A 64 40.55 15.21 -37.49
C ASP A 64 39.41 14.22 -37.81
N ASP A 65 38.70 13.80 -36.77
CA ASP A 65 37.58 12.86 -36.79
C ASP A 65 36.32 13.48 -36.20
N ASP A 66 35.19 12.81 -36.41
CA ASP A 66 33.90 13.16 -35.81
C ASP A 66 33.16 11.87 -35.40
N PRO A 67 33.06 11.59 -34.08
CA PRO A 67 32.37 10.41 -33.57
C PRO A 67 30.90 10.29 -34.00
N ASN A 68 30.26 11.39 -34.38
CA ASN A 68 28.86 11.44 -34.78
C ASN A 68 28.67 11.35 -36.32
N TYR A 69 29.75 11.27 -37.10
CA TYR A 69 29.71 11.27 -38.57
C TYR A 69 30.49 10.11 -39.20
N ASP A 70 31.71 9.83 -38.72
CA ASP A 70 32.60 8.87 -39.34
C ASP A 70 32.11 7.42 -39.18
N GLU A 71 32.36 6.59 -40.19
CA GLU A 71 31.93 5.18 -40.16
C GLU A 71 32.61 4.41 -39.03
N HIS A 72 33.92 4.64 -38.86
CA HIS A 72 34.75 4.05 -37.82
C HIS A 72 35.06 5.08 -36.74
N SER A 73 34.80 4.75 -35.47
CA SER A 73 35.01 5.67 -34.35
C SER A 73 35.42 4.89 -33.11
N PRO A 74 36.71 4.96 -32.69
CA PRO A 74 37.18 4.34 -31.45
C PRO A 74 36.37 4.77 -30.23
N TYR A 75 35.91 6.02 -30.20
CA TYR A 75 35.02 6.55 -29.17
C TYR A 75 33.70 5.77 -29.09
N ARG A 76 33.00 5.59 -30.23
CA ARG A 76 31.74 4.82 -30.27
C ARG A 76 31.96 3.35 -29.92
N ASP A 77 33.09 2.78 -30.37
CA ASP A 77 33.43 1.39 -30.08
C ASP A 77 33.60 1.19 -28.58
N ALA A 78 34.38 2.05 -27.92
CA ALA A 78 34.57 2.01 -26.47
C ALA A 78 33.28 2.29 -25.68
N LEU A 79 32.44 3.23 -26.13
CA LEU A 79 31.12 3.46 -25.52
C LEU A 79 30.25 2.20 -25.58
N VAL A 80 30.16 1.56 -26.75
CA VAL A 80 29.35 0.34 -26.93
C VAL A 80 29.88 -0.81 -26.07
N ASP A 81 31.19 -0.98 -26.01
CA ASP A 81 31.82 -2.03 -25.20
C ASP A 81 31.55 -1.78 -23.71
N TYR A 82 31.72 -0.54 -23.25
CA TYR A 82 31.43 -0.17 -21.86
C TYR A 82 29.98 -0.45 -21.47
N VAL A 83 29.03 0.00 -22.30
CA VAL A 83 27.59 -0.17 -22.05
C VAL A 83 27.23 -1.66 -21.90
N LYS A 84 27.79 -2.51 -22.76
CA LYS A 84 27.57 -3.97 -22.72
C LYS A 84 28.20 -4.62 -21.50
N GLU A 85 29.40 -4.20 -21.11
CA GLU A 85 30.13 -4.79 -19.98
C GLU A 85 29.59 -4.36 -18.62
N ASN A 86 28.94 -3.20 -18.53
CA ASN A 86 28.53 -2.57 -17.28
C ASN A 86 27.00 -2.41 -17.10
N ASP A 87 26.19 -3.06 -17.95
CA ASP A 87 24.72 -3.11 -17.89
C ASP A 87 24.04 -1.71 -17.89
N ALA A 88 24.63 -0.74 -18.59
CA ALA A 88 23.94 0.53 -18.82
C ALA A 88 22.76 0.30 -19.77
N ARG A 89 21.57 0.82 -19.44
CA ARG A 89 20.33 0.66 -20.22
C ARG A 89 19.91 1.91 -20.97
N VAL A 90 20.44 3.06 -20.56
CA VAL A 90 20.22 4.35 -21.20
C VAL A 90 21.54 5.06 -21.43
N VAL A 91 21.67 5.68 -22.59
CA VAL A 91 22.76 6.61 -22.89
C VAL A 91 22.18 7.97 -23.27
N PHE A 92 22.58 9.02 -22.56
CA PHE A 92 22.32 10.40 -22.96
C PHE A 92 23.55 10.97 -23.67
N ASP A 93 23.38 11.28 -24.96
CA ASP A 93 24.42 11.82 -25.82
C ASP A 93 24.28 13.34 -25.91
N LEU A 94 25.13 14.07 -25.18
CA LEU A 94 25.02 15.51 -24.96
C LEU A 94 25.69 16.31 -26.09
N HIS A 95 24.96 17.26 -26.68
CA HIS A 95 25.43 18.16 -27.73
C HIS A 95 25.00 19.62 -27.47
N GLN A 96 25.61 20.56 -28.19
CA GLN A 96 25.24 21.98 -28.17
C GLN A 96 24.50 22.45 -29.41
N LEU A 97 23.41 23.17 -29.16
CA LEU A 97 22.60 23.86 -30.14
C LEU A 97 22.95 25.36 -30.20
N SER A 98 23.01 25.91 -31.42
CA SER A 98 23.21 27.34 -31.66
C SER A 98 22.26 28.25 -30.86
N SER A 99 22.78 29.36 -30.32
CA SER A 99 22.03 30.40 -29.59
C SER A 99 20.82 30.94 -30.34
N GLU A 100 20.95 31.08 -31.67
CA GLU A 100 19.92 31.60 -32.58
C GLU A 100 18.67 30.73 -32.72
N ARG A 101 18.67 29.51 -32.16
CA ARG A 101 17.51 28.61 -32.23
C ARG A 101 16.48 28.97 -31.15
N GLU A 102 15.21 28.84 -31.50
CA GLU A 102 14.11 29.11 -30.57
C GLU A 102 14.04 28.06 -29.45
N ALA A 103 14.17 26.78 -29.80
CA ALA A 103 14.12 25.68 -28.85
C ALA A 103 15.23 25.76 -27.79
N ALA A 104 14.89 25.40 -26.56
CA ALA A 104 15.85 25.21 -25.49
C ALA A 104 16.54 23.85 -25.59
N PHE A 105 15.75 22.82 -25.93
CA PHE A 105 16.23 21.46 -26.10
C PHE A 105 15.66 20.86 -27.39
N ILE A 106 16.50 20.11 -28.11
CA ILE A 106 16.03 19.23 -29.20
C ILE A 106 16.49 17.81 -28.87
N LEU A 107 15.54 16.89 -28.71
CA LEU A 107 15.77 15.49 -28.37
C LEU A 107 15.69 14.65 -29.64
N GLY A 108 16.80 14.02 -30.03
CA GLY A 108 16.89 13.13 -31.17
C GLY A 108 16.73 11.67 -30.78
N THR A 109 15.64 11.03 -31.22
CA THR A 109 15.32 9.61 -30.94
C THR A 109 15.15 8.77 -32.20
N ALA A 110 15.37 9.37 -33.37
CA ALA A 110 15.20 8.79 -34.70
C ALA A 110 13.77 8.34 -34.97
N ASP A 111 12.80 9.18 -34.62
CA ASP A 111 11.36 8.89 -34.64
C ASP A 111 11.04 7.65 -33.78
N GLY A 112 11.62 7.61 -32.57
CA GLY A 112 11.51 6.51 -31.59
C GLY A 112 12.41 5.29 -31.82
N LYS A 113 13.13 5.19 -32.94
CA LYS A 113 13.94 4.00 -33.27
C LYS A 113 15.13 3.77 -32.32
N ASN A 114 15.61 4.85 -31.68
CA ASN A 114 16.71 4.77 -30.71
C ASN A 114 16.22 4.47 -29.28
N LEU A 115 14.92 4.24 -29.07
CA LEU A 115 14.35 3.91 -27.75
C LEU A 115 14.07 2.40 -27.63
N ARG A 116 14.13 1.88 -26.41
CA ARG A 116 13.75 0.51 -26.01
C ARG A 116 12.64 0.49 -24.96
N ASP A 117 12.28 1.66 -24.45
CA ASP A 117 11.27 1.88 -23.44
C ASP A 117 10.65 3.28 -23.60
N ASP A 118 9.43 3.45 -23.09
CA ASP A 118 8.69 4.72 -23.17
C ASP A 118 9.01 5.68 -22.00
N ILE A 119 9.61 5.17 -20.93
CA ILE A 119 9.87 5.92 -19.70
C ILE A 119 11.07 6.85 -19.82
N THR A 120 12.09 6.50 -20.62
CA THR A 120 13.29 7.32 -20.85
C THR A 120 12.91 8.68 -21.39
N LEU A 121 12.20 8.70 -22.52
CA LEU A 121 11.85 9.94 -23.21
C LEU A 121 10.86 10.76 -22.38
N SER A 122 9.81 10.14 -21.84
CA SER A 122 8.80 10.85 -21.05
C SER A 122 9.37 11.45 -19.76
N THR A 123 10.25 10.75 -19.05
CA THR A 123 10.93 11.28 -17.85
C THR A 123 11.84 12.44 -18.21
N LEU A 124 12.62 12.32 -19.29
CA LEU A 124 13.50 13.40 -19.76
C LEU A 124 12.69 14.63 -20.18
N CYS A 125 11.63 14.47 -20.97
CA CYS A 125 10.74 15.56 -21.36
C CYS A 125 10.17 16.27 -20.13
N ARG A 126 9.61 15.53 -19.16
CA ARG A 126 9.06 16.09 -17.93
C ARG A 126 10.10 16.93 -17.18
N CYS A 127 11.27 16.38 -16.89
CA CYS A 127 12.33 17.09 -16.15
C CYS A 127 12.80 18.36 -16.88
N LEU A 128 12.87 18.32 -18.22
CA LEU A 128 13.28 19.47 -19.02
C LEU A 128 12.16 20.53 -19.17
N GLU A 129 10.90 20.11 -19.25
CA GLU A 129 9.75 21.02 -19.31
C GLU A 129 9.50 21.73 -17.98
N ASP A 130 9.71 21.03 -16.85
CA ASP A 130 9.59 21.57 -15.49
C ASP A 130 10.60 22.72 -15.20
N LEU A 131 11.67 22.83 -16.00
CA LEU A 131 12.57 23.99 -15.97
C LEU A 131 11.86 25.29 -16.36
N GLY A 132 10.88 25.25 -17.25
CA GLY A 132 10.20 26.45 -17.76
C GLY A 132 11.12 27.47 -18.44
N ILE A 133 12.28 27.05 -18.96
CA ILE A 133 13.28 27.97 -19.59
C ILE A 133 13.11 28.13 -21.10
N GLY A 134 12.34 27.24 -21.75
CA GLY A 134 12.04 27.31 -23.18
C GLY A 134 11.40 26.02 -23.70
N VAL A 135 11.24 25.92 -25.02
CA VAL A 135 10.55 24.79 -25.66
C VAL A 135 11.46 23.57 -25.76
N VAL A 136 10.94 22.41 -25.39
CA VAL A 136 11.53 21.08 -25.65
C VAL A 136 10.89 20.52 -26.92
N LEU A 137 11.70 20.16 -27.92
CA LEU A 137 11.26 19.55 -29.16
C LEU A 137 11.80 18.13 -29.30
N VAL A 138 11.03 17.23 -29.91
CA VAL A 138 11.45 15.84 -30.16
C VAL A 138 11.45 15.58 -31.67
N ASP A 139 12.55 15.06 -32.20
CA ASP A 139 12.72 14.63 -33.60
C ASP A 139 12.34 15.67 -34.68
N GLU A 140 12.51 16.96 -34.39
CA GLU A 140 12.29 18.04 -35.34
C GLU A 140 13.47 18.18 -36.34
N VAL A 141 14.51 18.92 -35.95
CA VAL A 141 15.66 19.23 -36.82
C VAL A 141 16.80 18.22 -36.65
N PHE A 142 17.03 17.76 -35.41
CA PHE A 142 18.12 16.86 -35.05
C PHE A 142 17.55 15.54 -34.54
N LYS A 143 17.21 14.66 -35.48
CA LYS A 143 16.60 13.36 -35.17
C LYS A 143 17.58 12.28 -34.70
N ALA A 144 18.89 12.51 -34.83
CA ALA A 144 19.91 11.49 -34.56
C ALA A 144 19.70 10.15 -35.32
N SER A 145 19.19 10.20 -36.56
CA SER A 145 18.81 9.02 -37.36
C SER A 145 19.90 8.49 -38.30
N GLY A 146 21.02 9.20 -38.44
CA GLY A 146 22.15 8.74 -39.25
C GLY A 146 22.79 7.49 -38.63
N PRO A 147 23.16 6.46 -39.42
CA PRO A 147 23.66 5.19 -38.87
C PRO A 147 24.97 5.33 -38.08
N ASN A 148 25.72 6.41 -38.35
CA ASN A 148 27.00 6.71 -37.71
C ASN A 148 26.88 7.68 -36.54
N THR A 149 25.68 8.17 -36.22
CA THR A 149 25.52 9.01 -35.04
C THR A 149 25.82 8.19 -33.80
N VAL A 150 26.36 8.83 -32.76
CA VAL A 150 26.66 8.17 -31.48
C VAL A 150 25.37 7.54 -30.94
N ALA A 151 24.24 8.27 -30.98
CA ALA A 151 22.97 7.76 -30.51
C ALA A 151 22.45 6.53 -31.29
N ALA A 152 22.39 6.61 -32.63
CA ALA A 152 21.87 5.49 -33.43
C ALA A 152 22.81 4.27 -33.41
N SER A 153 24.12 4.51 -33.48
CA SER A 153 25.13 3.46 -33.39
C SER A 153 25.04 2.73 -32.04
N THR A 154 24.96 3.47 -30.94
CA THR A 154 24.91 2.90 -29.59
C THR A 154 23.62 2.13 -29.37
N ALA A 155 22.47 2.75 -29.66
CA ALA A 155 21.16 2.08 -29.53
C ALA A 155 21.12 0.78 -30.34
N LYS A 156 21.64 0.78 -31.57
CA LYS A 156 21.64 -0.41 -32.43
C LYS A 156 22.63 -1.49 -31.99
N ARG A 157 23.86 -1.10 -31.62
CA ARG A 157 24.94 -2.06 -31.36
C ARG A 157 24.93 -2.62 -29.94
N ALA A 158 24.48 -1.83 -28.96
CA ALA A 158 24.37 -2.24 -27.56
C ALA A 158 22.94 -2.64 -27.15
N ASP A 159 21.94 -2.39 -27.99
CA ASP A 159 20.53 -2.69 -27.74
C ASP A 159 19.95 -2.00 -26.49
N VAL A 160 20.17 -0.69 -26.42
CA VAL A 160 19.78 0.18 -25.28
C VAL A 160 19.05 1.42 -25.78
N SER A 161 18.32 2.12 -24.89
CA SER A 161 17.76 3.43 -25.21
C SER A 161 18.89 4.45 -25.32
N CYS A 162 18.93 5.24 -26.39
CA CYS A 162 19.89 6.34 -26.53
C CYS A 162 19.25 7.59 -27.13
N ILE A 163 19.35 8.70 -26.42
CA ILE A 163 18.78 9.99 -26.81
C ILE A 163 19.90 10.99 -27.04
N GLN A 164 19.92 11.63 -28.21
CA GLN A 164 20.74 12.81 -28.46
C GLN A 164 20.06 14.03 -27.84
N ILE A 165 20.74 14.74 -26.95
CA ILE A 165 20.23 15.93 -26.27
C ILE A 165 21.00 17.14 -26.78
N GLU A 166 20.36 17.92 -27.65
CA GLU A 166 20.88 19.19 -28.14
C GLU A 166 20.45 20.33 -27.19
N ILE A 167 21.38 20.94 -26.47
CA ILE A 167 21.12 21.98 -25.48
C ILE A 167 21.52 23.35 -26.03
N ASN A 168 20.61 24.33 -26.01
CA ASN A 168 20.88 25.65 -26.55
C ASN A 168 21.95 26.41 -25.76
N SER A 169 22.99 26.90 -26.46
CA SER A 169 24.14 27.60 -25.90
C SER A 169 23.77 28.82 -25.05
N LYS A 170 22.63 29.48 -25.28
CA LYS A 170 22.19 30.62 -24.44
C LYS A 170 21.94 30.25 -22.98
N TYR A 171 21.66 28.97 -22.70
CA TYR A 171 21.48 28.49 -21.33
C TYR A 171 22.74 27.87 -20.74
N LEU A 172 23.72 27.47 -21.55
CA LEU A 172 24.97 26.83 -21.10
C LEU A 172 26.16 27.78 -20.98
N CYS A 173 26.21 28.85 -21.77
CA CYS A 173 27.35 29.76 -21.83
C CYS A 173 27.07 31.04 -21.02
N LYS A 174 27.96 31.38 -20.09
CA LYS A 174 27.81 32.54 -19.19
C LYS A 174 27.73 33.90 -19.89
N ASP A 175 28.11 33.94 -21.17
CA ASP A 175 28.08 35.15 -22.00
C ASP A 175 26.65 35.57 -22.39
N PHE A 176 25.66 34.69 -22.22
CA PHE A 176 24.26 34.97 -22.52
C PHE A 176 23.45 35.31 -21.25
N PRO A 177 22.51 36.27 -21.33
CA PRO A 177 21.67 36.64 -20.18
C PRO A 177 20.72 35.52 -19.73
N GLU A 178 20.39 34.57 -20.60
CA GLU A 178 19.53 33.41 -20.30
C GLU A 178 20.26 32.26 -19.59
N TYR A 179 21.54 32.42 -19.25
CA TYR A 179 22.36 31.38 -18.62
C TYR A 179 21.62 30.67 -17.46
N ALA A 180 21.46 29.36 -17.58
CA ALA A 180 20.68 28.51 -16.68
C ALA A 180 21.36 27.16 -16.39
N TYR A 181 22.70 27.09 -16.54
CA TYR A 181 23.49 25.86 -16.45
C TYR A 181 23.20 25.01 -15.20
N ASP A 182 23.19 25.62 -14.00
CA ASP A 182 22.94 24.87 -12.76
C ASP A 182 21.55 24.25 -12.75
N ARG A 183 20.53 24.96 -13.25
CA ARG A 183 19.16 24.43 -13.34
C ARG A 183 19.10 23.25 -14.30
N ILE A 184 19.78 23.33 -15.44
CA ILE A 184 19.87 22.24 -16.43
C ILE A 184 20.57 21.03 -15.82
N ARG A 185 21.69 21.24 -15.11
CA ARG A 185 22.38 20.18 -14.37
C ARG A 185 21.43 19.51 -13.38
N ASP A 186 20.73 20.30 -12.56
CA ASP A 186 19.83 19.77 -11.53
C ASP A 186 18.65 18.98 -12.16
N ALA A 187 18.10 19.43 -13.29
CA ALA A 187 17.05 18.71 -14.02
C ALA A 187 17.55 17.39 -14.65
N LEU A 188 18.76 17.39 -15.21
CA LEU A 188 19.38 16.15 -15.69
C LEU A 188 19.75 15.22 -14.53
N GLU A 189 20.15 15.76 -13.38
CA GLU A 189 20.40 15.00 -12.16
C GLU A 189 19.12 14.31 -11.66
N GLU A 190 18.00 15.06 -11.60
CA GLU A 190 16.68 14.50 -11.29
C GLU A 190 16.26 13.43 -12.30
N CYS A 191 16.47 13.69 -13.60
CA CYS A 191 16.13 12.74 -14.65
C CYS A 191 16.93 11.44 -14.52
N ILE A 192 18.26 11.54 -14.38
CA ILE A 192 19.14 10.39 -14.23
C ILE A 192 18.80 9.61 -12.95
N THR A 193 18.51 10.31 -11.85
CA THR A 193 18.10 9.67 -10.58
C THR A 193 16.75 8.96 -10.73
N SER A 194 15.79 9.62 -11.38
CA SER A 194 14.46 9.06 -11.65
C SER A 194 14.56 7.84 -12.56
N LEU A 195 15.37 7.90 -13.62
CA LEU A 195 15.58 6.79 -14.53
C LEU A 195 16.35 5.65 -13.88
N ASN A 196 17.39 5.92 -13.11
CA ASN A 196 18.05 4.88 -12.34
C ASN A 196 17.09 4.21 -11.34
N SER A 197 16.16 4.97 -10.75
CA SER A 197 15.09 4.42 -9.89
C SER A 197 14.09 3.60 -10.71
N ASN A 198 13.57 4.14 -11.82
CA ASN A 198 12.60 3.50 -12.71
C ASN A 198 13.15 2.27 -13.46
N PHE A 199 14.43 2.25 -13.81
CA PHE A 199 15.08 1.08 -14.42
C PHE A 199 15.56 0.09 -13.37
N ALA A 200 15.92 0.58 -12.17
CA ALA A 200 15.88 -0.29 -11.01
C ALA A 200 14.45 -0.84 -10.85
N ASP A 201 13.39 -0.10 -11.20
CA ASP A 201 12.00 -0.57 -11.24
C ASP A 201 11.71 -1.63 -12.33
N HIS A 202 12.57 -1.80 -13.35
CA HIS A 202 12.53 -2.97 -14.23
C HIS A 202 13.26 -4.21 -13.65
N VAL A 203 13.79 -4.12 -12.43
CA VAL A 203 14.02 -5.26 -11.52
C VAL A 203 12.68 -5.66 -10.83
N TYR A 204 11.60 -4.89 -10.98
CA TYR A 204 10.35 -5.09 -10.25
C TYR A 204 9.31 -5.87 -11.06
N ASP A 205 9.67 -6.39 -12.23
CA ASP A 205 8.86 -7.40 -12.94
C ASP A 205 9.02 -8.81 -12.32
N SER A 206 9.98 -9.00 -11.41
CA SER A 206 10.09 -10.21 -10.57
C SER A 206 9.58 -10.04 -9.13
N GLY A 207 9.04 -8.87 -8.78
CA GLY A 207 8.37 -8.67 -7.49
C GLY A 207 9.29 -8.76 -6.26
N SER A 208 10.51 -8.20 -6.28
CA SER A 208 11.34 -8.00 -5.07
C SER A 208 12.47 -6.97 -5.26
N THR A 209 12.60 -6.01 -4.35
CA THR A 209 13.58 -4.91 -4.36
C THR A 209 14.53 -5.04 -3.18
N LEU A 210 15.84 -5.08 -3.42
CA LEU A 210 16.84 -5.09 -2.34
C LEU A 210 16.91 -3.69 -1.70
N VAL A 211 16.70 -3.61 -0.39
CA VAL A 211 16.76 -2.38 0.39
C VAL A 211 17.67 -2.56 1.61
N ARG A 212 18.36 -1.48 1.97
CA ARG A 212 19.29 -1.47 3.11
C ARG A 212 18.58 -0.93 4.34
N ILE A 213 18.71 -1.63 5.45
CA ILE A 213 18.25 -1.14 6.75
C ILE A 213 19.23 -0.08 7.26
N VAL A 214 18.73 1.12 7.53
CA VAL A 214 19.50 2.19 8.18
C VAL A 214 19.25 2.14 9.68
N ASP A 215 20.27 2.40 10.51
CA ASP A 215 20.23 2.34 11.99
C ASP A 215 19.40 3.48 12.63
N GLU A 216 18.44 4.02 11.89
CA GLU A 216 17.39 4.90 12.41
C GLU A 216 16.22 4.04 12.85
N THR A 217 16.12 3.74 14.14
CA THR A 217 14.92 3.06 14.65
C THR A 217 13.73 3.98 14.46
N LEU A 218 12.77 3.58 13.62
CA LEU A 218 11.46 4.22 13.57
C LEU A 218 10.89 4.28 15.00
N PRO A 219 10.54 5.46 15.51
CA PRO A 219 9.65 5.50 16.65
C PRO A 219 8.38 4.77 16.25
N VAL A 220 7.91 3.84 17.10
CA VAL A 220 6.63 3.16 16.88
C VAL A 220 5.54 4.21 17.03
N GLN A 221 5.22 4.92 15.95
CA GLN A 221 4.00 5.71 15.88
C GLN A 221 2.83 4.72 15.88
N ASP A 222 1.91 4.90 16.83
CA ASP A 222 0.56 4.33 16.83
C ASP A 222 0.42 2.80 16.81
N GLY A 223 1.41 2.06 17.31
CA GLY A 223 1.23 0.66 17.67
C GLY A 223 1.13 -0.32 16.49
N CYS A 224 1.56 0.08 15.28
CA CYS A 224 1.82 -0.86 14.19
C CYS A 224 3.16 -1.56 14.40
N LEU A 225 3.12 -2.81 14.86
CA LEU A 225 4.33 -3.59 15.19
C LEU A 225 5.23 -3.87 13.98
N TYR A 226 4.66 -3.84 12.76
CA TYR A 226 5.30 -4.27 11.52
C TYR A 226 5.42 -3.16 10.47
N SER A 227 5.51 -1.91 10.91
CA SER A 227 5.74 -0.77 10.02
C SER A 227 7.19 -0.70 9.53
N VAL A 228 7.34 -0.29 8.28
CA VAL A 228 8.63 -0.03 7.63
C VAL A 228 8.60 1.38 7.06
N GLY A 229 9.57 2.19 7.46
CA GLY A 229 9.77 3.55 6.97
C GLY A 229 10.42 3.48 5.60
N VAL A 230 9.85 4.20 4.66
CA VAL A 230 10.32 4.29 3.27
C VAL A 230 10.46 5.76 2.88
N PRO A 231 11.30 6.09 1.89
CA PRO A 231 11.37 7.45 1.37
C PRO A 231 10.00 7.95 0.92
N SER A 232 9.71 9.23 1.18
CA SER A 232 8.38 9.79 0.90
C SER A 232 7.99 9.72 -0.59
N VAL A 233 8.97 9.78 -1.50
CA VAL A 233 8.74 9.55 -2.94
C VAL A 233 8.24 8.14 -3.21
N PHE A 234 8.92 7.12 -2.65
CA PHE A 234 8.50 5.72 -2.77
C PHE A 234 7.11 5.49 -2.18
N TYR A 235 6.81 6.13 -1.04
CA TYR A 235 5.48 6.07 -0.44
C TYR A 235 4.41 6.67 -1.36
N LYS A 236 4.63 7.86 -1.94
CA LYS A 236 3.65 8.52 -2.82
C LYS A 236 3.24 7.67 -4.02
N GLU A 237 4.20 6.94 -4.58
CA GLU A 237 3.95 6.07 -5.73
C GLU A 237 3.32 4.73 -5.35
N ASN A 238 3.53 4.28 -4.10
CA ASN A 238 3.23 2.91 -3.70
C ASN A 238 2.35 2.76 -2.45
N TYR A 239 1.78 3.83 -1.89
CA TYR A 239 0.96 3.78 -0.67
C TYR A 239 -0.25 2.84 -0.80
N VAL A 240 -0.71 2.61 -2.03
CA VAL A 240 -1.81 1.70 -2.35
C VAL A 240 -1.41 0.23 -2.49
N THR A 241 -0.11 -0.04 -2.54
CA THR A 241 0.46 -1.34 -2.85
C THR A 241 0.77 -2.09 -1.56
N PRO A 242 0.23 -3.30 -1.37
CA PRO A 242 0.64 -4.15 -0.26
C PRO A 242 2.07 -4.65 -0.46
N PHE A 243 2.89 -4.57 0.58
CA PHE A 243 4.28 -5.04 0.56
C PHE A 243 4.54 -6.16 1.56
N GLN A 244 5.57 -6.94 1.28
CA GLN A 244 6.17 -7.89 2.20
C GLN A 244 7.68 -7.67 2.25
N LEU A 245 8.29 -7.91 3.42
CA LEU A 245 9.72 -7.91 3.60
C LEU A 245 10.26 -9.34 3.67
N GLU A 246 11.37 -9.60 3.01
CA GLU A 246 12.10 -10.86 3.03
C GLU A 246 13.53 -10.67 3.49
N CYS A 247 13.94 -11.45 4.49
CA CYS A 247 15.35 -11.53 4.87
C CYS A 247 16.00 -12.72 4.13
N PRO A 248 16.86 -12.49 3.12
CA PRO A 248 17.38 -13.56 2.27
C PRO A 248 18.21 -14.59 3.04
N LYS A 249 18.93 -14.17 4.10
CA LYS A 249 19.73 -15.08 4.94
C LYS A 249 18.88 -16.08 5.73
N GLN A 250 17.59 -15.80 5.93
CA GLN A 250 16.72 -16.57 6.83
C GLN A 250 15.48 -17.15 6.17
N GLY A 251 15.17 -16.74 4.94
CA GLY A 251 13.95 -17.14 4.23
C GLY A 251 12.67 -16.70 4.94
N THR A 252 12.75 -15.73 5.85
CA THR A 252 11.59 -15.20 6.58
C THR A 252 10.90 -14.15 5.73
N LEU A 253 9.64 -14.40 5.37
CA LEU A 253 8.75 -13.49 4.65
C LEU A 253 7.68 -12.93 5.58
N MET A 254 7.43 -11.63 5.50
CA MET A 254 6.54 -10.93 6.42
C MET A 254 5.79 -9.78 5.75
N ASP A 255 4.47 -9.75 5.89
CA ASP A 255 3.66 -8.59 5.48
C ASP A 255 4.08 -7.34 6.26
N ILE A 256 4.20 -6.21 5.58
CA ILE A 256 4.56 -4.92 6.19
C ILE A 256 3.58 -3.82 5.75
N SER A 257 3.48 -2.77 6.57
CA SER A 257 2.87 -1.49 6.17
C SER A 257 3.98 -0.48 5.97
N ILE A 258 3.97 0.23 4.84
CA ILE A 258 4.94 1.30 4.58
C ILE A 258 4.46 2.61 5.20
N VAL A 259 5.39 3.39 5.73
CA VAL A 259 5.13 4.75 6.25
C VAL A 259 6.15 5.72 5.66
N PRO A 260 5.76 6.95 5.30
CA PRO A 260 6.70 7.92 4.75
C PRO A 260 7.69 8.37 5.81
N GLN A 261 8.96 8.52 5.42
CA GLN A 261 10.01 9.04 6.28
C GLN A 261 11.00 9.87 5.46
N ASP A 262 10.94 11.19 5.64
CA ASP A 262 11.72 12.16 4.87
C ASP A 262 13.24 12.08 5.11
N SER A 263 13.68 11.47 6.22
CA SER A 263 15.11 11.27 6.51
C SER A 263 15.77 10.17 5.66
N LEU A 264 14.98 9.33 4.97
CA LEU A 264 15.49 8.19 4.22
C LEU A 264 15.77 8.52 2.75
N GLY A 265 16.93 8.11 2.26
CA GLY A 265 17.29 8.16 0.84
C GLY A 265 16.75 6.95 0.05
N VAL A 266 16.82 7.02 -1.29
CA VAL A 266 16.41 5.92 -2.18
C VAL A 266 17.14 4.62 -1.83
N GLY A 267 16.40 3.49 -1.78
CA GLY A 267 16.95 2.17 -1.44
C GLY A 267 17.19 1.94 0.06
N GLN A 268 16.84 2.91 0.92
CA GLN A 268 16.93 2.78 2.36
C GLN A 268 15.57 2.54 2.99
N ILE A 269 15.55 1.74 4.04
CA ILE A 269 14.37 1.58 4.89
C ILE A 269 14.75 1.70 6.36
N ALA A 270 13.80 2.15 7.17
CA ALA A 270 13.87 2.04 8.61
C ALA A 270 12.89 0.96 9.09
N ILE A 271 13.24 0.26 10.17
CA ILE A 271 12.41 -0.82 10.71
C ILE A 271 12.22 -0.67 12.22
N THR A 272 11.11 -1.19 12.74
CA THR A 272 10.89 -1.26 14.20
C THR A 272 11.74 -2.38 14.82
N LYS A 273 12.03 -2.29 16.13
CA LYS A 273 12.67 -3.40 16.89
C LYS A 273 11.89 -4.71 16.80
N HIS A 274 10.58 -4.64 16.60
CA HIS A 274 9.73 -5.83 16.47
C HIS A 274 9.89 -6.48 15.09
N VAL A 275 9.94 -5.70 14.01
CA VAL A 275 10.29 -6.15 12.65
C VAL A 275 11.67 -6.81 12.66
N GLN A 276 12.67 -6.13 13.24
CA GLN A 276 14.03 -6.63 13.37
C GLN A 276 14.11 -8.00 14.07
N ARG A 277 13.42 -8.15 15.23
CA ARG A 277 13.35 -9.42 15.97
C ARG A 277 12.63 -10.51 15.19
N THR A 278 11.56 -10.17 14.48
CA THR A 278 10.79 -11.15 13.70
C THR A 278 11.61 -11.69 12.52
N LEU A 279 12.35 -10.81 11.86
CA LEU A 279 13.33 -11.15 10.83
C LEU A 279 14.66 -11.67 11.40
N LYS A 280 14.73 -11.87 12.72
CA LYS A 280 15.90 -12.30 13.52
C LYS A 280 17.21 -11.63 13.10
N ILE A 281 17.16 -10.34 12.79
CA ILE A 281 18.33 -9.54 12.42
C ILE A 281 19.04 -9.15 13.71
N ALA A 282 20.37 -9.30 13.76
CA ALA A 282 21.15 -8.89 14.92
C ALA A 282 21.14 -7.35 15.08
N ASP A 283 21.31 -6.88 16.31
CA ASP A 283 21.43 -5.44 16.57
C ASP A 283 22.64 -4.85 15.83
N HIS A 284 22.46 -3.69 15.19
CA HIS A 284 23.49 -2.97 14.41
C HIS A 284 24.11 -3.75 13.24
N ALA A 285 23.45 -4.81 12.76
CA ALA A 285 23.90 -5.52 11.57
C ALA A 285 23.51 -4.74 10.32
N ASP A 286 24.50 -4.39 9.49
CA ASP A 286 24.25 -3.93 8.13
C ASP A 286 23.65 -5.10 7.34
N CYS A 287 22.34 -5.05 7.12
CA CYS A 287 21.57 -6.15 6.59
C CYS A 287 20.71 -5.65 5.44
N GLU A 288 20.90 -6.28 4.29
CA GLU A 288 20.05 -6.10 3.14
C GLU A 288 18.83 -7.02 3.25
N VAL A 289 17.67 -6.49 2.94
CA VAL A 289 16.39 -7.20 2.93
C VAL A 289 15.66 -6.88 1.64
N PHE A 290 14.78 -7.75 1.19
CA PHE A 290 13.97 -7.50 0.02
C PHE A 290 12.61 -6.95 0.41
N ILE A 291 12.18 -5.81 -0.14
CA ILE A 291 10.80 -5.36 -0.13
C ILE A 291 10.11 -5.81 -1.43
N ARG A 292 9.01 -6.53 -1.33
CA ARG A 292 8.29 -7.10 -2.49
C ARG A 292 6.82 -6.75 -2.50
N LYS A 293 6.26 -6.51 -3.68
CA LYS A 293 4.80 -6.40 -3.84
C LYS A 293 4.17 -7.74 -3.46
N ALA A 294 3.23 -7.72 -2.53
CA ALA A 294 2.48 -8.93 -2.20
C ALA A 294 1.59 -9.31 -3.40
N PRO A 295 1.24 -10.59 -3.60
CA PRO A 295 0.18 -10.94 -4.53
C PRO A 295 -1.15 -10.32 -4.08
N TYR A 296 -1.85 -9.57 -4.94
CA TYR A 296 -3.17 -9.02 -4.64
C TYR A 296 -4.05 -8.80 -5.88
N ALA A 297 -5.37 -8.67 -5.66
CA ALA A 297 -6.35 -8.22 -6.64
C ALA A 297 -6.94 -6.88 -6.23
N ARG A 298 -7.13 -5.95 -7.17
CA ARG A 298 -7.65 -4.60 -6.91
C ARG A 298 -9.05 -4.40 -7.48
N PHE A 299 -9.90 -3.71 -6.72
CA PHE A 299 -11.27 -3.37 -7.09
C PHE A 299 -11.51 -1.87 -6.87
N ASP A 300 -12.04 -1.21 -7.90
CA ASP A 300 -12.23 0.24 -7.95
C ASP A 300 -13.69 0.68 -7.79
N LYS A 301 -14.63 -0.27 -7.72
CA LYS A 301 -16.08 0.00 -7.66
C LYS A 301 -16.76 -0.84 -6.60
N ILE A 302 -17.36 -0.19 -5.59
CA ILE A 302 -18.16 -0.86 -4.56
C ILE A 302 -19.64 -0.80 -4.94
N ARG A 303 -20.31 -1.96 -4.98
CA ARG A 303 -21.78 -2.07 -5.08
C ARG A 303 -22.35 -2.61 -3.76
N VAL A 304 -23.55 -2.15 -3.39
CA VAL A 304 -24.20 -2.59 -2.15
C VAL A 304 -24.93 -3.91 -2.37
N GLN A 305 -24.69 -4.90 -1.50
CA GLN A 305 -25.48 -6.13 -1.48
C GLN A 305 -26.88 -5.90 -0.90
N SER A 306 -27.84 -6.77 -1.25
CA SER A 306 -29.21 -6.72 -0.73
C SER A 306 -29.26 -6.90 0.79
N ILE A 307 -30.29 -6.34 1.43
CA ILE A 307 -30.38 -6.24 2.90
C ILE A 307 -30.53 -7.60 3.60
N ASP A 308 -31.07 -8.59 2.91
CA ASP A 308 -31.18 -9.99 3.34
C ASP A 308 -29.80 -10.67 3.50
N LYS A 309 -28.74 -10.10 2.91
CA LYS A 309 -27.36 -10.61 3.01
C LYS A 309 -26.50 -9.90 4.05
N VAL A 310 -27.08 -9.08 4.92
CA VAL A 310 -26.32 -8.33 5.95
C VAL A 310 -25.57 -9.25 6.92
N SER A 311 -26.11 -10.44 7.20
CA SER A 311 -25.48 -11.46 8.04
C SER A 311 -24.58 -12.44 7.26
N SER A 312 -24.56 -12.36 5.93
CA SER A 312 -23.70 -13.22 5.11
C SER A 312 -22.24 -12.83 5.26
N GLU A 313 -21.35 -13.83 5.32
CA GLU A 313 -19.91 -13.63 5.20
C GLU A 313 -19.48 -13.49 3.72
N ASP A 314 -20.40 -13.67 2.76
CA ASP A 314 -20.11 -13.69 1.33
C ASP A 314 -19.70 -12.31 0.81
N VAL A 315 -18.64 -12.30 0.00
CA VAL A 315 -18.16 -11.16 -0.75
C VAL A 315 -18.22 -11.53 -2.22
N VAL A 316 -18.99 -10.76 -3.01
CA VAL A 316 -19.15 -11.04 -4.44
C VAL A 316 -18.20 -10.16 -5.23
N ILE A 317 -17.40 -10.75 -6.12
CA ILE A 317 -16.41 -10.05 -6.93
C ILE A 317 -16.62 -10.34 -8.42
N SER A 318 -16.32 -9.33 -9.23
CA SER A 318 -16.25 -9.48 -10.68
C SER A 318 -15.11 -10.42 -11.07
N THR A 319 -15.34 -11.27 -12.07
CA THR A 319 -14.31 -12.10 -12.71
C THR A 319 -13.55 -11.36 -13.80
N LYS A 320 -14.06 -10.22 -14.26
CA LYS A 320 -13.42 -9.36 -15.26
C LYS A 320 -12.45 -8.46 -14.51
N MET A 321 -11.14 -8.73 -14.62
CA MET A 321 -10.15 -8.10 -13.74
C MET A 321 -9.63 -6.77 -14.28
N ILE A 322 -9.28 -5.87 -13.36
CA ILE A 322 -8.41 -4.70 -13.59
C ILE A 322 -7.03 -5.09 -13.06
N GLU A 323 -6.01 -5.00 -13.91
CA GLU A 323 -4.58 -5.30 -13.67
C GLU A 323 -4.27 -6.73 -13.16
N GLY A 324 -3.37 -7.44 -13.85
CA GLY A 324 -2.71 -8.63 -13.31
C GLY A 324 -3.22 -10.01 -13.76
N GLY A 325 -4.20 -10.13 -14.66
CA GLY A 325 -4.46 -11.32 -15.50
C GLY A 325 -4.79 -12.69 -14.84
N ALA A 326 -4.60 -12.86 -13.53
CA ALA A 326 -4.47 -14.18 -12.90
C ALA A 326 -5.14 -14.25 -11.53
N VAL A 327 -6.22 -13.50 -11.28
CA VAL A 327 -6.86 -13.53 -9.95
C VAL A 327 -7.37 -14.93 -9.59
N GLN A 328 -7.75 -15.76 -10.55
CA GLN A 328 -8.07 -17.16 -10.24
C GLN A 328 -6.83 -17.94 -9.75
N GLU A 329 -5.67 -17.78 -10.39
CA GLU A 329 -4.40 -18.41 -9.97
C GLU A 329 -3.86 -17.81 -8.65
N LEU A 330 -4.08 -16.52 -8.42
CA LEU A 330 -3.72 -15.81 -7.18
C LEU A 330 -4.56 -16.24 -5.98
N LEU A 331 -5.80 -16.68 -6.24
CA LEU A 331 -6.72 -17.20 -5.23
C LEU A 331 -6.61 -18.73 -5.07
N GLU A 332 -5.85 -19.42 -5.92
CA GLU A 332 -5.60 -20.86 -5.80
C GLU A 332 -4.62 -21.17 -4.65
N GLY A 333 -5.05 -22.02 -3.70
CA GLY A 333 -4.20 -22.52 -2.61
C GLY A 333 -4.24 -21.73 -1.30
N ALA A 334 -4.96 -20.60 -1.23
CA ALA A 334 -5.18 -19.87 0.02
C ALA A 334 -6.53 -20.25 0.68
N ASP A 335 -6.50 -20.51 1.99
CA ASP A 335 -7.71 -20.82 2.77
C ASP A 335 -8.47 -19.54 3.20
N LEU A 336 -7.75 -18.44 3.32
CA LEU A 336 -8.22 -17.14 3.82
C LEU A 336 -7.76 -16.02 2.89
N PHE A 337 -8.54 -14.96 2.86
CA PHE A 337 -8.26 -13.74 2.11
C PHE A 337 -8.42 -12.52 3.00
N GLY A 338 -7.44 -11.63 2.98
CA GLY A 338 -7.54 -10.31 3.60
C GLY A 338 -8.13 -9.32 2.60
N ILE A 339 -9.19 -8.63 2.98
CA ILE A 339 -9.82 -7.56 2.22
C ILE A 339 -9.52 -6.26 2.94
N LYS A 340 -8.90 -5.30 2.26
CA LYS A 340 -8.48 -4.03 2.82
C LYS A 340 -8.95 -2.88 1.94
N ASP A 341 -9.48 -1.83 2.55
CA ASP A 341 -9.61 -0.54 1.89
C ASP A 341 -8.31 0.24 2.10
N VAL A 342 -7.65 0.56 1.01
CA VAL A 342 -6.37 1.25 1.04
C VAL A 342 -6.51 2.66 1.61
N VAL A 343 -7.62 3.34 1.34
CA VAL A 343 -7.82 4.75 1.75
C VAL A 343 -8.04 4.84 3.25
N THR A 344 -8.83 3.93 3.81
CA THR A 344 -9.14 3.94 5.25
C THR A 344 -8.15 3.12 6.08
N ASN A 345 -7.27 2.37 5.43
CA ASN A 345 -6.38 1.35 6.01
C ASN A 345 -7.12 0.17 6.69
N GLN A 346 -8.45 0.17 6.73
CA GLN A 346 -9.23 -0.85 7.44
C GLN A 346 -9.37 -2.15 6.66
N SER A 347 -9.38 -3.27 7.40
CA SER A 347 -9.38 -4.59 6.78
C SER A 347 -10.17 -5.64 7.55
N PHE A 348 -10.65 -6.65 6.82
CA PHE A 348 -11.23 -7.85 7.39
C PHE A 348 -10.76 -9.11 6.65
N ILE A 349 -10.96 -10.28 7.28
CA ILE A 349 -10.57 -11.57 6.72
C ILE A 349 -11.84 -12.35 6.35
N VAL A 350 -11.83 -12.94 5.15
CA VAL A 350 -12.88 -13.83 4.65
C VAL A 350 -12.27 -15.19 4.28
N LYS A 351 -13.07 -16.25 4.36
CA LYS A 351 -12.63 -17.59 3.91
C LYS A 351 -12.81 -17.72 2.40
N ALA A 352 -12.01 -18.58 1.78
CA ALA A 352 -12.10 -18.88 0.35
C ALA A 352 -13.53 -19.22 -0.11
N ASN A 353 -14.25 -20.04 0.66
CA ASN A 353 -15.62 -20.47 0.33
C ASN A 353 -16.69 -19.36 0.43
N HIS A 354 -16.33 -18.17 0.91
CA HIS A 354 -17.18 -16.99 0.99
C HIS A 354 -16.79 -15.92 -0.04
N LEU A 355 -15.77 -16.16 -0.87
CA LEU A 355 -15.54 -15.37 -2.08
C LEU A 355 -16.38 -15.95 -3.22
N VAL A 356 -17.35 -15.16 -3.68
CA VAL A 356 -18.28 -15.55 -4.74
C VAL A 356 -17.94 -14.77 -6.00
N PHE A 357 -17.73 -15.48 -7.10
CA PHE A 357 -17.37 -14.91 -8.39
C PHE A 357 -18.61 -14.69 -9.26
N ASP A 358 -18.75 -13.52 -9.86
CA ASP A 358 -19.93 -13.11 -10.64
C ASP A 358 -19.52 -12.48 -11.99
N ASP A 359 -19.65 -13.27 -13.07
CA ASP A 359 -19.33 -12.88 -14.45
C ASP A 359 -20.23 -11.79 -15.02
N SER A 360 -21.39 -11.54 -14.40
CA SER A 360 -22.31 -10.49 -14.85
C SER A 360 -21.83 -9.09 -14.49
N LEU A 361 -20.84 -8.97 -13.60
CA LEU A 361 -20.33 -7.69 -13.16
C LEU A 361 -19.35 -7.07 -14.14
N ASP A 362 -19.27 -5.74 -14.07
CA ASP A 362 -18.26 -4.96 -14.80
C ASP A 362 -16.90 -5.17 -14.15
N ALA A 363 -15.83 -4.88 -14.90
CA ALA A 363 -14.49 -5.01 -14.36
C ALA A 363 -14.26 -4.08 -13.16
N GLY A 364 -13.55 -4.60 -12.13
CA GLY A 364 -13.21 -3.86 -10.91
C GLY A 364 -14.34 -3.77 -9.86
N VAL A 365 -15.48 -4.44 -10.07
CA VAL A 365 -16.63 -4.38 -9.15
C VAL A 365 -16.52 -5.40 -8.01
N ILE A 366 -16.73 -4.93 -6.77
CA ILE A 366 -16.93 -5.73 -5.56
C ILE A 366 -18.28 -5.39 -4.93
N LYS A 367 -19.08 -6.39 -4.54
CA LYS A 367 -20.33 -6.20 -3.80
C LYS A 367 -20.10 -6.46 -2.31
N LEU A 368 -20.39 -5.46 -1.48
CA LEU A 368 -20.24 -5.53 -0.03
C LEU A 368 -21.57 -5.28 0.69
N ASN A 369 -21.84 -6.04 1.75
CA ASN A 369 -22.96 -5.79 2.63
C ASN A 369 -22.65 -4.62 3.59
N ARG A 370 -23.66 -4.17 4.36
CA ARG A 370 -23.52 -3.03 5.27
C ARG A 370 -22.40 -3.26 6.30
N ARG A 371 -22.32 -4.45 6.90
CA ARG A 371 -21.32 -4.77 7.92
C ARG A 371 -19.90 -4.74 7.37
N GLN A 372 -19.68 -5.34 6.20
CA GLN A 372 -18.38 -5.33 5.53
C GLN A 372 -17.93 -3.90 5.19
N ARG A 373 -18.85 -3.03 4.74
CA ARG A 373 -18.53 -1.61 4.49
C ARG A 373 -18.14 -0.86 5.77
N ILE A 374 -18.82 -1.12 6.89
CA ILE A 374 -18.45 -0.56 8.21
C ILE A 374 -17.06 -1.04 8.66
N LEU A 375 -16.75 -2.33 8.46
CA LEU A 375 -15.42 -2.90 8.75
C LEU A 375 -14.31 -2.36 7.83
N LEU A 376 -14.67 -1.72 6.71
CA LEU A 376 -13.75 -1.02 5.81
C LEU A 376 -13.77 0.50 6.04
N GLY A 377 -14.38 0.97 7.13
CA GLY A 377 -14.34 2.38 7.55
C GLY A 377 -15.32 3.27 6.81
N GLU A 378 -16.21 2.68 6.00
CA GLU A 378 -17.25 3.41 5.30
C GLU A 378 -16.74 4.61 4.48
N ARG A 379 -15.50 4.51 3.97
CA ARG A 379 -14.78 5.49 3.14
C ARG A 379 -14.40 6.81 3.82
N LEU A 380 -14.53 6.90 5.14
CA LEU A 380 -13.97 8.02 5.91
C LEU A 380 -12.74 7.51 6.66
N PRO A 381 -11.52 7.96 6.29
CA PRO A 381 -10.33 7.45 6.93
C PRO A 381 -10.29 7.89 8.40
N CYS A 382 -9.77 7.03 9.28
CA CYS A 382 -9.59 7.41 10.68
C CYS A 382 -8.52 8.51 10.84
N ARG A 383 -7.59 8.60 9.88
CA ARG A 383 -6.52 9.60 9.82
C ARG A 383 -6.47 10.25 8.44
N LEU A 384 -6.31 11.57 8.39
CA LEU A 384 -6.14 12.33 7.16
C LEU A 384 -4.78 13.03 7.18
N GLU A 385 -3.82 12.52 6.41
CA GLU A 385 -2.48 13.13 6.27
C GLU A 385 -2.57 14.48 5.56
N ASP A 386 -1.62 15.38 5.84
CA ASP A 386 -1.65 16.78 5.37
C ASP A 386 -1.76 16.90 3.85
N GLU A 387 -1.05 16.04 3.10
CA GLU A 387 -1.12 16.03 1.63
C GLU A 387 -2.51 15.63 1.12
N LEU A 388 -3.11 14.57 1.71
CA LEU A 388 -4.46 14.14 1.36
C LEU A 388 -5.50 15.19 1.76
N ARG A 389 -5.28 15.84 2.91
CA ARG A 389 -6.11 16.95 3.37
C ARG A 389 -6.09 18.11 2.37
N GLN A 390 -4.92 18.47 1.85
CA GLN A 390 -4.79 19.53 0.85
C GLN A 390 -5.57 19.21 -0.42
N GLN A 391 -5.55 17.95 -0.89
CA GLN A 391 -6.34 17.52 -2.04
C GLN A 391 -7.85 17.65 -1.78
N VAL A 392 -8.33 17.24 -0.60
CA VAL A 392 -9.74 17.38 -0.21
C VAL A 392 -10.14 18.85 -0.11
N VAL A 393 -9.30 19.69 0.50
CA VAL A 393 -9.52 21.14 0.60
C VAL A 393 -9.58 21.79 -0.79
N ALA A 394 -8.68 21.41 -1.69
CA ALA A 394 -8.66 21.91 -3.06
C ALA A 394 -9.93 21.51 -3.82
N TYR A 395 -10.39 20.27 -3.65
CA TYR A 395 -11.63 19.79 -4.24
C TYR A 395 -12.86 20.56 -3.74
N ILE A 396 -13.00 20.72 -2.41
CA ILE A 396 -14.15 21.46 -1.82
C ILE A 396 -14.18 22.90 -2.33
N LYS A 397 -13.02 23.58 -2.34
CA LYS A 397 -12.91 24.96 -2.86
C LYS A 397 -13.30 25.05 -4.34
N ALA A 398 -12.91 24.05 -5.16
CA ALA A 398 -13.28 24.02 -6.57
C ALA A 398 -14.79 23.79 -6.76
N GLU A 399 -15.42 22.91 -5.96
CA GLU A 399 -16.86 22.63 -6.02
C GLU A 399 -17.71 23.86 -5.63
N GLU A 400 -17.27 24.62 -4.62
CA GLU A 400 -17.91 25.87 -4.19
C GLU A 400 -17.82 26.98 -5.26
N GLN A 401 -16.72 27.05 -6.02
CA GLN A 401 -16.57 28.01 -7.12
C GLN A 401 -17.47 27.69 -8.32
N VAL A 402 -17.68 26.39 -8.62
CA VAL A 402 -18.56 25.94 -9.70
C VAL A 402 -20.04 26.14 -9.36
N THR A 403 -20.42 25.98 -8.09
CA THR A 403 -21.80 26.22 -7.65
C THR A 403 -22.14 27.72 -7.58
N GLY A 404 -21.19 28.58 -7.19
CA GLY A 404 -21.36 30.04 -7.16
C GLY A 404 -21.48 30.73 -8.53
N THR A 405 -21.16 30.06 -9.63
CA THR A 405 -21.25 30.59 -11.01
C THR A 405 -22.55 30.20 -11.73
N SER A 406 -23.44 29.43 -11.10
CA SER A 406 -24.66 28.89 -11.69
C SER A 406 -25.97 29.59 -11.26
N GLU A 407 -25.90 30.73 -10.56
CA GLU A 407 -27.08 31.57 -10.28
C GLU A 407 -27.43 32.44 -11.51
N GLU A 408 -27.97 31.83 -12.56
CA GLU A 408 -28.78 32.56 -13.55
C GLU A 408 -30.15 32.91 -12.94
N GLN A 409 -30.50 34.20 -13.06
CA GLN A 409 -31.71 34.81 -12.50
C GLN A 409 -32.99 34.07 -12.92
N PRO A 410 -33.93 33.79 -11.99
CA PRO A 410 -35.22 33.26 -12.37
C PRO A 410 -36.04 34.36 -13.04
N THR A 411 -36.41 34.14 -14.30
CA THR A 411 -37.44 34.93 -14.97
C THR A 411 -38.78 34.67 -14.29
N ARG A 412 -39.45 35.76 -13.93
CA ARG A 412 -40.81 35.78 -13.38
C ARG A 412 -41.78 35.17 -14.39
N GLU A 413 -42.50 34.13 -14.00
CA GLU A 413 -43.98 34.10 -14.03
C GLU A 413 -44.57 32.78 -13.47
N ASN A 414 -45.75 32.93 -12.86
CA ASN A 414 -46.73 31.92 -12.42
C ASN A 414 -46.67 31.33 -11.00
N THR A 415 -47.25 32.13 -10.09
CA THR A 415 -48.35 31.82 -9.15
C THR A 415 -48.46 30.43 -8.48
N MET A 416 -48.33 30.48 -7.15
CA MET A 416 -49.13 29.79 -6.11
C MET A 416 -49.15 28.26 -6.10
N GLN A 417 -48.29 27.67 -5.28
CA GLN A 417 -48.71 26.85 -4.13
C GLN A 417 -47.57 26.78 -3.11
N ALA A 418 -47.78 27.44 -1.97
CA ALA A 418 -46.91 27.34 -0.82
C ALA A 418 -47.25 26.04 -0.07
N ALA A 419 -46.30 25.11 -0.04
CA ALA A 419 -46.12 24.17 1.04
C ALA A 419 -44.67 24.29 1.48
N ASP A 420 -44.45 24.49 2.78
CA ASP A 420 -43.14 24.57 3.43
C ASP A 420 -42.24 23.43 2.96
N GLN A 421 -41.32 23.74 2.05
CA GLN A 421 -40.10 22.98 1.85
C GLN A 421 -38.96 23.90 2.28
N GLU A 422 -38.40 23.62 3.46
CA GLU A 422 -37.11 24.17 3.86
C GLU A 422 -36.12 23.97 2.71
N LYS A 423 -35.63 25.08 2.14
CA LYS A 423 -34.47 25.07 1.25
C LYS A 423 -33.34 24.31 1.98
N PRO A 424 -32.72 23.28 1.38
CA PRO A 424 -31.60 22.60 2.03
C PRO A 424 -30.49 23.64 2.25
N ARG A 425 -30.09 23.82 3.52
CA ARG A 425 -28.93 24.66 3.87
C ARG A 425 -27.74 24.20 3.05
N LEU A 426 -27.10 25.13 2.34
CA LEU A 426 -25.80 24.89 1.73
C LEU A 426 -24.85 24.45 2.86
N LEU A 427 -24.41 23.20 2.83
CA LEU A 427 -23.48 22.67 3.81
C LEU A 427 -22.12 23.33 3.57
N ASP A 428 -21.52 23.91 4.60
CA ASP A 428 -20.16 24.47 4.54
C ASP A 428 -19.16 23.31 4.57
N GLY A 429 -18.63 22.94 3.40
CA GLY A 429 -17.79 21.76 3.25
C GLY A 429 -16.48 21.88 4.01
N LEU A 430 -15.89 23.08 4.07
CA LEU A 430 -14.65 23.34 4.80
C LEU A 430 -14.87 23.28 6.31
N ALA A 431 -15.98 23.85 6.81
CA ALA A 431 -16.31 23.75 8.24
C ALA A 431 -16.58 22.30 8.66
N ILE A 432 -17.26 21.51 7.83
CA ILE A 432 -17.50 20.08 8.09
C ILE A 432 -16.18 19.30 8.08
N LEU A 433 -15.28 19.60 7.14
CA LEU A 433 -13.96 18.99 7.10
C LEU A 433 -13.13 19.35 8.33
N GLU A 434 -13.11 20.63 8.73
CA GLU A 434 -12.37 21.11 9.92
C GLU A 434 -12.91 20.49 11.21
N LYS A 435 -14.24 20.40 11.34
CA LYS A 435 -14.92 19.73 12.45
C LYS A 435 -14.56 18.24 12.54
N THR A 436 -14.35 17.59 11.39
CA THR A 436 -14.05 16.15 11.33
C THR A 436 -12.55 15.87 11.47
N TYR A 437 -11.71 16.66 10.80
CA TYR A 437 -10.25 16.57 10.70
C TYR A 437 -9.62 17.96 10.89
N PRO A 438 -9.42 18.40 12.16
CA PRO A 438 -8.84 19.70 12.46
C PRO A 438 -7.44 19.87 11.84
N VAL A 439 -7.05 21.09 11.43
CA VAL A 439 -5.72 21.33 10.79
C VAL A 439 -4.56 20.79 11.61
N HIS A 440 -4.65 20.86 12.93
CA HIS A 440 -3.58 20.46 13.85
C HIS A 440 -3.72 19.04 14.39
N GLU A 441 -4.78 18.32 13.98
CA GLU A 441 -5.04 16.95 14.41
C GLU A 441 -5.46 16.10 13.21
N SER A 442 -4.55 15.22 12.78
CA SER A 442 -4.82 14.30 11.66
C SER A 442 -5.90 13.24 11.98
N ILE A 443 -6.40 13.16 13.21
CA ILE A 443 -7.32 12.12 13.69
C ILE A 443 -8.77 12.60 13.60
N ARG A 444 -9.68 11.71 13.19
CA ARG A 444 -11.12 11.99 13.17
C ARG A 444 -11.66 12.19 14.59
N GLN A 445 -12.25 13.35 14.88
CA GLN A 445 -12.67 13.73 16.24
C GLN A 445 -14.18 13.55 16.52
N GLU A 446 -15.07 13.87 15.58
CA GLU A 446 -16.50 14.03 15.88
C GLU A 446 -17.45 13.06 15.13
N SER A 447 -18.56 12.73 15.81
CA SER A 447 -19.75 12.13 15.18
C SER A 447 -20.52 13.21 14.40
N LEU A 448 -20.52 13.08 13.08
CA LEU A 448 -21.25 13.95 12.17
C LEU A 448 -22.75 13.66 12.20
N SER A 449 -23.57 14.67 11.88
CA SER A 449 -24.96 14.41 11.52
C SER A 449 -25.03 13.59 10.22
N HIS A 450 -26.11 12.84 10.03
CA HIS A 450 -26.27 11.98 8.85
C HIS A 450 -26.06 12.72 7.49
N PRO A 451 -26.54 13.97 7.31
CA PRO A 451 -26.28 14.75 6.10
C PRO A 451 -24.82 15.17 5.92
N GLU A 452 -24.15 15.63 6.99
CA GLU A 452 -22.73 16.02 6.95
C GLU A 452 -21.85 14.81 6.61
N GLU A 453 -22.15 13.65 7.19
CA GLU A 453 -21.41 12.43 6.93
C GLU A 453 -21.59 11.94 5.48
N ALA A 454 -22.81 12.01 4.95
CA ALA A 454 -23.10 11.66 3.56
C ALA A 454 -22.39 12.61 2.58
N TYR A 455 -22.32 13.90 2.89
CA TYR A 455 -21.57 14.88 2.11
C TYR A 455 -20.08 14.55 2.08
N LEU A 456 -19.44 14.41 3.24
CA LEU A 456 -18.00 14.11 3.29
C LEU A 456 -17.67 12.78 2.61
N ARG A 457 -18.48 11.73 2.79
CA ARG A 457 -18.26 10.46 2.07
C ARG A 457 -18.23 10.65 0.57
N LYS A 458 -19.14 11.46 0.02
CA LYS A 458 -19.18 11.77 -1.41
C LYS A 458 -17.94 12.55 -1.85
N VAL A 459 -17.48 13.52 -1.05
CA VAL A 459 -16.23 14.26 -1.32
C VAL A 459 -15.04 13.31 -1.34
N PHE A 460 -14.91 12.45 -0.33
CA PHE A 460 -13.84 11.47 -0.23
C PHE A 460 -13.87 10.45 -1.37
N GLU A 461 -15.04 9.96 -1.77
CA GLU A 461 -15.18 9.06 -2.93
C GLU A 461 -14.76 9.72 -4.25
N ARG A 462 -14.87 11.05 -4.36
CA ARG A 462 -14.45 11.81 -5.55
C ARG A 462 -12.96 12.10 -5.56
N CYS A 463 -12.40 12.50 -4.41
CA CYS A 463 -10.96 12.75 -4.27
C CYS A 463 -10.17 11.43 -4.33
N PHE A 464 -10.70 10.40 -3.69
CA PHE A 464 -10.11 9.08 -3.56
C PHE A 464 -11.14 8.04 -4.02
N PRO A 465 -11.10 7.60 -5.28
CA PRO A 465 -11.94 6.51 -5.76
C PRO A 465 -11.74 5.23 -4.92
N PRO A 466 -12.72 4.31 -4.89
CA PRO A 466 -12.54 3.04 -4.21
C PRO A 466 -11.28 2.31 -4.65
N SER A 467 -10.56 1.73 -3.70
CA SER A 467 -9.36 0.94 -3.96
C SER A 467 -9.30 -0.17 -2.94
N ILE A 468 -10.15 -1.17 -3.16
CA ILE A 468 -10.24 -2.35 -2.31
C ILE A 468 -9.24 -3.38 -2.82
N VAL A 469 -8.42 -3.88 -1.92
CA VAL A 469 -7.39 -4.87 -2.21
C VAL A 469 -7.74 -6.18 -1.53
N ILE A 470 -7.74 -7.27 -2.29
CA ILE A 470 -7.90 -8.64 -1.81
C ILE A 470 -6.56 -9.35 -1.91
N LYS A 471 -6.05 -9.88 -0.80
CA LYS A 471 -4.80 -10.63 -0.74
C LYS A 471 -4.99 -12.07 -0.22
N PRO A 472 -4.36 -13.09 -0.81
CA PRO A 472 -4.32 -14.43 -0.25
C PRO A 472 -3.54 -14.42 1.07
N ILE A 473 -4.02 -15.18 2.04
CA ILE A 473 -3.33 -15.46 3.30
C ILE A 473 -3.00 -16.95 3.33
N VAL A 474 -1.75 -17.28 3.02
CA VAL A 474 -1.25 -18.66 3.08
C VAL A 474 -0.95 -19.03 4.53
N LEU A 475 -1.60 -20.08 5.01
CA LEU A 475 -1.46 -20.55 6.39
C LEU A 475 -0.55 -21.77 6.48
N GLY A 476 0.21 -21.87 7.57
CA GLY A 476 0.98 -23.08 7.87
C GLY A 476 0.06 -24.27 8.18
N LYS A 477 0.40 -25.46 7.64
CA LYS A 477 -0.33 -26.71 7.93
C LYS A 477 -0.20 -27.06 9.42
N LYS A 478 -1.26 -26.85 10.21
CA LYS A 478 -1.31 -27.30 11.63
C LYS A 478 -1.80 -28.73 11.76
N ARG A 479 -1.03 -29.56 12.48
CA ARG A 479 -1.43 -30.91 12.88
C ARG A 479 -2.49 -30.80 13.99
N ARG A 480 -3.76 -31.00 13.64
CA ARG A 480 -4.89 -30.89 14.58
C ARG A 480 -5.11 -32.22 15.33
N ASN A 481 -5.25 -32.16 16.66
CA ASN A 481 -5.50 -33.32 17.51
C ASN A 481 -6.96 -33.82 17.35
N ILE A 482 -7.12 -35.09 16.97
CA ILE A 482 -8.43 -35.73 16.70
C ILE A 482 -9.35 -35.74 17.93
N PHE A 483 -8.81 -35.97 19.13
CA PHE A 483 -9.63 -36.01 20.36
C PHE A 483 -10.18 -34.63 20.73
N LYS A 484 -9.39 -33.57 20.56
CA LYS A 484 -9.88 -32.18 20.74
C LYS A 484 -10.99 -31.84 19.74
N ARG A 485 -10.94 -32.39 18.52
CA ARG A 485 -11.96 -32.18 17.49
C ARG A 485 -13.30 -32.81 17.87
N ILE A 486 -13.29 -34.03 18.42
CA ILE A 486 -14.51 -34.71 18.89
C ILE A 486 -15.12 -33.93 20.06
N GLY A 487 -14.32 -33.56 21.06
CA GLY A 487 -14.81 -32.77 22.20
C GLY A 487 -15.40 -31.42 21.78
N ARG A 488 -14.72 -30.69 20.89
CA ARG A 488 -15.22 -29.41 20.34
C ARG A 488 -16.49 -29.60 19.51
N TRP A 489 -16.64 -30.72 18.79
CA TRP A 489 -17.86 -31.03 18.06
C TRP A 489 -19.06 -31.26 18.99
N ILE A 490 -18.89 -32.03 20.07
CA ILE A 490 -19.93 -32.24 21.08
C ILE A 490 -20.33 -30.92 21.73
N ALA A 491 -19.35 -30.12 22.18
CA ALA A 491 -19.63 -28.81 22.78
C ALA A 491 -20.39 -27.88 21.82
N ASN A 492 -20.03 -27.89 20.53
CA ASN A 492 -20.74 -27.13 19.50
C ASN A 492 -22.17 -27.61 19.25
N LEU A 493 -22.44 -28.91 19.38
CA LEU A 493 -23.80 -29.46 19.27
C LEU A 493 -24.66 -29.01 20.45
N TYR A 494 -24.10 -29.05 21.67
CA TYR A 494 -24.80 -28.72 22.91
C TYR A 494 -25.05 -27.22 23.07
N VAL A 495 -24.01 -26.41 22.94
CA VAL A 495 -24.13 -24.97 23.16
C VAL A 495 -24.60 -24.27 21.90
N GLY A 496 -24.26 -24.78 20.71
CA GLY A 496 -24.40 -24.09 19.44
C GLY A 496 -23.20 -23.17 19.16
N LYS A 497 -22.83 -22.96 17.90
CA LYS A 497 -21.83 -21.95 17.53
C LYS A 497 -22.47 -20.56 17.45
N SER A 498 -21.73 -19.54 17.88
CA SER A 498 -21.99 -18.12 17.60
C SER A 498 -20.65 -17.42 17.46
N ALA A 499 -20.55 -16.53 16.48
CA ALA A 499 -19.33 -15.82 16.16
C ALA A 499 -19.62 -14.40 15.66
N LEU A 500 -18.69 -13.48 15.93
CA LEU A 500 -18.72 -12.10 15.44
C LEU A 500 -17.37 -11.75 14.82
N SER A 501 -17.40 -10.89 13.82
CA SER A 501 -16.21 -10.21 13.31
C SER A 501 -16.16 -8.80 13.90
N LEU A 502 -15.12 -8.50 14.67
CA LEU A 502 -14.95 -7.23 15.39
C LEU A 502 -13.57 -6.62 15.08
N MET A 503 -13.50 -5.30 14.93
CA MET A 503 -12.28 -4.53 14.77
C MET A 503 -11.45 -4.55 16.05
N CYS A 504 -10.16 -4.80 15.90
CA CYS A 504 -9.22 -4.79 17.00
C CYS A 504 -8.98 -3.34 17.46
N ARG A 505 -9.13 -3.05 18.74
CA ARG A 505 -8.73 -1.76 19.34
C ARG A 505 -7.97 -2.00 20.63
N ARG A 506 -7.32 -0.97 21.13
CA ARG A 506 -6.76 -1.01 22.49
C ARG A 506 -7.90 -1.05 23.51
N PRO A 507 -7.78 -1.82 24.59
CA PRO A 507 -8.68 -1.73 25.73
C PRO A 507 -8.46 -0.39 26.48
N TYR A 508 -8.98 -0.26 27.69
CA TYR A 508 -8.61 0.88 28.54
C TYR A 508 -7.11 0.86 28.83
N ALA A 509 -6.51 2.04 28.99
CA ALA A 509 -5.08 2.17 29.27
C ALA A 509 -4.59 1.28 30.42
N ASN A 510 -5.39 1.12 31.47
CA ASN A 510 -5.06 0.29 32.63
C ASN A 510 -5.05 -1.21 32.33
N ASP A 511 -5.77 -1.66 31.30
CA ASP A 511 -5.93 -3.08 30.95
C ASP A 511 -5.01 -3.50 29.79
N GLU A 512 -4.18 -2.59 29.26
CA GLU A 512 -3.32 -2.85 28.09
C GLU A 512 -2.35 -4.03 28.30
N ASN A 513 -2.02 -4.32 29.56
CA ASN A 513 -1.13 -5.42 29.96
C ASN A 513 -1.86 -6.67 30.45
N ASP A 514 -3.20 -6.65 30.49
CA ASP A 514 -4.00 -7.76 31.00
C ASP A 514 -4.17 -8.89 29.97
N ARG A 515 -4.75 -10.01 30.42
CA ARG A 515 -5.13 -11.16 29.56
C ARG A 515 -6.65 -11.29 29.40
N ALA A 516 -7.35 -10.17 29.43
CA ALA A 516 -8.79 -10.12 29.21
C ALA A 516 -9.15 -9.06 28.15
N VAL A 517 -10.20 -9.34 27.39
CA VAL A 517 -10.65 -8.47 26.30
C VAL A 517 -11.92 -7.73 26.67
N ARG A 518 -12.15 -6.57 26.05
CA ARG A 518 -13.35 -5.78 26.25
C ARG A 518 -14.26 -5.75 25.03
N MET A 519 -15.55 -5.94 25.21
CA MET A 519 -16.55 -5.76 24.15
C MET A 519 -17.86 -5.20 24.71
N THR A 520 -18.76 -4.72 23.85
CA THR A 520 -20.06 -4.21 24.28
C THR A 520 -20.92 -5.31 24.88
N LYS A 521 -21.84 -4.93 25.79
CA LYS A 521 -22.84 -5.86 26.34
C LYS A 521 -23.71 -6.46 25.24
N ASP A 522 -23.98 -5.69 24.19
CA ASP A 522 -24.70 -6.17 23.02
C ASP A 522 -23.91 -7.27 22.30
N ASN A 523 -22.61 -7.08 22.02
CA ASN A 523 -21.78 -8.11 21.41
C ASN A 523 -21.72 -9.39 22.26
N MET A 524 -21.65 -9.25 23.59
CA MET A 524 -21.72 -10.41 24.51
C MET A 524 -23.07 -11.12 24.41
N ALA A 525 -24.18 -10.37 24.39
CA ALA A 525 -25.53 -10.92 24.22
C ALA A 525 -25.69 -11.66 22.88
N HIS A 526 -25.12 -11.13 21.79
CA HIS A 526 -25.12 -11.77 20.47
C HIS A 526 -24.31 -13.08 20.45
N LEU A 527 -23.21 -13.14 21.20
CA LEU A 527 -22.47 -14.39 21.42
C LEU A 527 -23.19 -15.31 22.42
N GLY A 528 -24.11 -14.79 23.23
CA GLY A 528 -24.74 -15.52 24.32
C GLY A 528 -23.78 -15.82 25.46
N ILE A 529 -22.85 -14.92 25.74
CA ILE A 529 -21.87 -15.04 26.82
C ILE A 529 -22.11 -14.00 27.89
N ASP A 530 -21.70 -14.31 29.12
CA ASP A 530 -21.80 -13.41 30.26
C ASP A 530 -20.41 -12.82 30.61
N GLU A 531 -20.36 -11.86 31.51
CA GLU A 531 -19.08 -11.32 32.00
C GLU A 531 -18.25 -12.44 32.66
N MET A 532 -16.92 -12.38 32.50
CA MET A 532 -15.96 -13.41 32.93
C MET A 532 -16.01 -14.74 32.16
N ASP A 533 -16.93 -14.90 31.20
CA ASP A 533 -16.87 -16.05 30.30
C ASP A 533 -15.66 -15.96 29.36
N ASN A 534 -15.34 -17.08 28.72
CA ASN A 534 -14.25 -17.14 27.75
C ASN A 534 -14.75 -16.93 26.32
N VAL A 535 -13.94 -16.21 25.56
CA VAL A 535 -14.04 -16.13 24.10
C VAL A 535 -12.78 -16.69 23.46
N ILE A 536 -12.95 -17.20 22.24
CA ILE A 536 -11.86 -17.65 21.38
C ILE A 536 -11.68 -16.58 20.31
N ILE A 537 -10.57 -15.86 20.38
CA ILE A 537 -10.20 -14.88 19.36
C ILE A 537 -9.32 -15.58 18.34
N SER A 538 -9.75 -15.50 17.08
CA SER A 538 -9.06 -16.11 15.94
C SER A 538 -8.58 -15.01 14.99
N TYR A 539 -7.30 -15.07 14.64
CA TYR A 539 -6.69 -14.21 13.62
C TYR A 539 -5.71 -15.04 12.77
N LYS A 540 -5.94 -15.08 11.45
CA LYS A 540 -5.22 -15.95 10.51
C LYS A 540 -5.23 -17.42 10.98
N ASP A 541 -4.07 -18.03 11.25
CA ASP A 541 -3.95 -19.41 11.73
C ASP A 541 -3.91 -19.53 13.26
N LYS A 542 -3.93 -18.42 14.00
CA LYS A 542 -3.78 -18.40 15.46
C LYS A 542 -5.11 -18.22 16.17
N GLU A 543 -5.26 -18.91 17.30
CA GLU A 543 -6.40 -18.81 18.21
C GLU A 543 -5.85 -18.51 19.60
N CYS A 544 -6.48 -17.59 20.34
CA CYS A 544 -6.20 -17.31 21.74
C CYS A 544 -7.51 -17.39 22.53
N ILE A 545 -7.48 -18.01 23.70
CA ILE A 545 -8.62 -18.06 24.63
C ILE A 545 -8.37 -17.01 25.72
N CYS A 546 -9.35 -16.13 25.94
CA CYS A 546 -9.27 -15.06 26.92
C CYS A 546 -10.64 -14.76 27.54
N GLN A 547 -10.61 -14.19 28.73
CA GLN A 547 -11.83 -13.75 29.42
C GLN A 547 -12.37 -12.46 28.80
N VAL A 548 -13.69 -12.28 28.85
CA VAL A 548 -14.36 -11.06 28.39
C VAL A 548 -14.85 -10.19 29.55
N PHE A 549 -14.63 -8.89 29.42
CA PHE A 549 -15.24 -7.84 30.25
C PHE A 549 -16.09 -6.90 29.38
N PRO A 550 -17.12 -6.26 29.95
CA PRO A 550 -17.88 -5.24 29.23
C PRO A 550 -17.05 -3.97 29.01
N ILE A 551 -17.33 -3.28 27.91
CA ILE A 551 -17.04 -1.85 27.77
C ILE A 551 -18.11 -1.13 28.58
N GLU A 552 -17.72 -0.51 29.69
CA GLU A 552 -18.62 0.26 30.57
C GLU A 552 -18.63 1.75 30.23
N ASP A 553 -17.50 2.25 29.76
CA ASP A 553 -17.22 3.63 29.43
C ASP A 553 -16.60 3.70 28.03
N GLU A 554 -17.38 4.17 27.07
CA GLU A 554 -16.96 4.29 25.66
C GLU A 554 -15.91 5.39 25.49
N SER A 555 -16.02 6.48 26.25
CA SER A 555 -15.09 7.61 26.21
C SER A 555 -13.68 7.20 26.62
N LYS A 556 -13.53 6.31 27.61
CA LYS A 556 -12.22 5.75 27.99
C LYS A 556 -11.60 4.87 26.91
N LEU A 557 -12.42 4.15 26.15
CA LEU A 557 -11.92 3.36 25.01
C LEU A 557 -11.54 4.30 23.87
N GLN A 558 -12.37 5.29 23.59
CA GLN A 558 -12.17 6.27 22.53
C GLN A 558 -10.96 7.18 22.80
N ALA A 559 -10.64 7.49 24.05
CA ALA A 559 -9.45 8.25 24.42
C ALA A 559 -8.13 7.52 24.11
N ASN A 560 -8.16 6.19 23.98
CA ASN A 560 -6.97 5.37 23.71
C ASN A 560 -6.91 4.86 22.26
N ASN A 561 -7.87 5.25 21.42
CA ASN A 561 -8.02 4.73 20.06
C ASN A 561 -8.46 5.82 19.08
N LEU A 562 -8.25 5.56 17.79
CA LEU A 562 -8.87 6.35 16.73
C LEU A 562 -10.41 6.23 16.82
N TYR A 563 -11.14 7.19 16.24
CA TYR A 563 -12.61 7.11 16.15
C TYR A 563 -13.04 5.73 15.64
N THR A 564 -13.84 5.01 16.44
CA THR A 564 -14.24 3.63 16.11
C THR A 564 -15.70 3.39 16.46
N PRO A 565 -16.50 2.77 15.57
CA PRO A 565 -17.86 2.35 15.92
C PRO A 565 -17.82 1.26 16.98
N ILE A 566 -18.28 1.60 18.18
CA ILE A 566 -18.17 0.79 19.39
C ILE A 566 -18.79 -0.61 19.23
N ASP A 567 -19.93 -0.71 18.54
CA ASP A 567 -20.63 -1.98 18.30
C ASP A 567 -19.84 -2.98 17.44
N MET A 568 -18.88 -2.51 16.64
CA MET A 568 -18.03 -3.36 15.81
C MET A 568 -16.64 -3.53 16.40
N THR A 569 -16.44 -3.23 17.68
CA THR A 569 -15.11 -3.14 18.29
C THR A 569 -14.89 -4.17 19.40
N ILE A 570 -13.64 -4.63 19.52
CA ILE A 570 -13.13 -5.38 20.66
C ILE A 570 -11.80 -4.77 21.13
N GLY A 571 -11.71 -4.46 22.42
CA GLY A 571 -10.47 -4.05 23.09
C GLY A 571 -9.58 -5.26 23.36
N ILE A 572 -8.45 -5.38 22.67
CA ILE A 572 -7.50 -6.48 22.78
C ILE A 572 -6.16 -5.96 23.34
N PRO A 573 -5.78 -6.34 24.58
CA PRO A 573 -4.49 -6.00 25.18
C PRO A 573 -3.27 -6.45 24.37
N LEU A 574 -2.14 -5.77 24.58
CA LEU A 574 -0.87 -6.04 23.90
C LEU A 574 -0.40 -7.52 23.98
N PRO A 575 -0.47 -8.23 25.13
CA PRO A 575 -0.05 -9.63 25.19
C PRO A 575 -0.83 -10.53 24.24
N ILE A 576 -2.14 -10.31 24.13
CA ILE A 576 -3.03 -11.09 23.26
C ILE A 576 -2.79 -10.75 21.79
N ARG A 577 -2.64 -9.45 21.46
CA ARG A 577 -2.30 -9.02 20.09
C ARG A 577 -0.98 -9.63 19.62
N THR A 578 0.02 -9.65 20.49
CA THR A 578 1.34 -10.25 20.21
C THR A 578 1.23 -11.76 19.97
N GLU A 579 0.49 -12.48 20.81
CA GLU A 579 0.25 -13.92 20.68
C GLU A 579 -0.41 -14.26 19.33
N LEU A 580 -1.48 -13.52 18.99
CA LEU A 580 -2.22 -13.65 17.74
C LEU A 580 -1.46 -13.13 16.51
N GLY A 581 -0.38 -12.35 16.69
CA GLY A 581 0.32 -11.69 15.60
C GLY A 581 -0.52 -10.61 14.92
N ILE A 582 -1.38 -9.94 15.67
CA ILE A 582 -2.13 -8.76 15.19
C ILE A 582 -1.16 -7.59 15.15
N THR A 583 -1.00 -7.02 13.96
CA THR A 583 0.06 -6.08 13.63
C THR A 583 -0.45 -4.66 13.51
N ASP A 584 -1.72 -4.53 13.11
CA ASP A 584 -2.42 -3.31 12.77
C ASP A 584 -3.73 -3.32 13.56
N LEU A 585 -4.02 -2.23 14.27
CA LEU A 585 -5.28 -2.09 14.99
C LEU A 585 -6.45 -2.05 14.01
N ASP A 586 -6.27 -1.63 12.77
CA ASP A 586 -7.32 -1.63 11.75
C ASP A 586 -7.66 -3.02 11.18
N SER A 587 -7.13 -4.08 11.81
CA SER A 587 -7.46 -5.47 11.51
C SER A 587 -8.73 -5.92 12.22
N THR A 588 -9.58 -6.66 11.51
CA THR A 588 -10.72 -7.38 12.09
C THR A 588 -10.29 -8.76 12.60
N VAL A 589 -10.76 -9.14 13.78
CA VAL A 589 -10.62 -10.49 14.34
C VAL A 589 -11.96 -11.23 14.35
N LYS A 590 -11.90 -12.57 14.32
CA LYS A 590 -13.09 -13.40 14.55
C LYS A 590 -13.15 -13.79 16.01
N VAL A 591 -14.31 -13.56 16.62
CA VAL A 591 -14.57 -13.84 18.04
C VAL A 591 -15.64 -14.90 18.12
N ASP A 592 -15.26 -16.09 18.53
CA ASP A 592 -16.16 -17.21 18.78
C ASP A 592 -16.41 -17.34 20.28
N ARG A 593 -17.64 -17.69 20.67
CA ARG A 593 -17.88 -18.11 22.06
C ARG A 593 -17.16 -19.42 22.37
N ASP A 594 -16.57 -19.55 23.55
CA ASP A 594 -15.98 -20.82 23.97
C ASP A 594 -17.07 -21.82 24.39
N THR A 595 -17.55 -22.60 23.42
CA THR A 595 -18.59 -23.61 23.65
C THR A 595 -18.15 -24.68 24.64
N ALA A 596 -16.86 -25.00 24.72
CA ALA A 596 -16.35 -26.00 25.66
C ALA A 596 -16.39 -25.45 27.10
N PHE A 597 -16.01 -24.19 27.28
CA PHE A 597 -16.12 -23.51 28.57
C PHE A 597 -17.58 -23.40 29.02
N ILE A 598 -18.49 -22.95 28.16
CA ILE A 598 -19.92 -22.80 28.48
C ILE A 598 -20.55 -24.16 28.83
N MET A 599 -20.24 -25.21 28.05
CA MET A 599 -20.72 -26.56 28.34
C MET A 599 -20.19 -27.06 29.70
N LYS A 600 -18.91 -26.80 30.00
CA LYS A 600 -18.30 -27.17 31.29
C LYS A 600 -18.92 -26.40 32.46
N LYS A 601 -19.14 -25.09 32.30
CA LYS A 601 -19.81 -24.22 33.27
C LYS A 601 -21.21 -24.77 33.60
N CYS A 602 -22.02 -25.02 32.57
CA CYS A 602 -23.36 -25.61 32.72
C CYS A 602 -23.30 -27.02 33.32
N ALA A 603 -22.37 -27.87 32.88
CA ALA A 603 -22.22 -29.21 33.47
C ALA A 603 -21.90 -29.13 34.96
N ASN A 604 -20.99 -28.25 35.39
CA ASN A 604 -20.65 -28.07 36.80
C ASN A 604 -21.87 -27.58 37.62
N GLU A 605 -22.66 -26.67 37.07
CA GLU A 605 -23.88 -26.17 37.72
C GLU A 605 -24.95 -27.26 37.84
N GLN A 606 -25.04 -28.20 36.89
CA GLN A 606 -26.10 -29.21 36.83
C GLN A 606 -25.72 -30.55 37.48
N VAL A 607 -24.43 -30.90 37.58
CA VAL A 607 -23.99 -32.21 38.11
C VAL A 607 -24.46 -32.43 39.55
N ILE A 608 -24.26 -31.46 40.45
CA ILE A 608 -24.64 -31.60 41.87
C ILE A 608 -26.17 -31.70 42.03
N PRO A 609 -27.00 -30.80 41.45
CA PRO A 609 -28.45 -30.93 41.52
C PRO A 609 -28.99 -32.25 40.97
N VAL A 610 -28.47 -32.72 39.84
CA VAL A 610 -28.93 -33.99 39.22
C VAL A 610 -28.56 -35.18 40.10
N LEU A 611 -27.33 -35.21 40.66
CA LEU A 611 -26.93 -36.25 41.61
C LEU A 611 -27.81 -36.25 42.85
N LEU A 612 -28.01 -35.08 43.49
CA LEU A 612 -28.87 -34.95 44.67
C LEU A 612 -30.31 -35.40 44.40
N ALA A 613 -30.87 -35.01 43.25
CA ALA A 613 -32.22 -35.42 42.86
C ALA A 613 -32.33 -36.94 42.68
N LEU A 614 -31.36 -37.58 42.03
CA LEU A 614 -31.34 -39.03 41.84
C LEU A 614 -31.20 -39.79 43.17
N PHE A 615 -30.34 -39.33 44.09
CA PHE A 615 -30.16 -39.98 45.39
C PHE A 615 -31.31 -39.72 46.39
N SER A 616 -32.12 -38.69 46.14
CA SER A 616 -33.32 -38.40 46.95
C SER A 616 -34.56 -39.20 46.51
N MET A 617 -34.51 -39.89 45.36
CA MET A 617 -35.64 -40.69 44.87
C MET A 617 -35.73 -42.02 45.63
N ASN A 618 -36.74 -42.15 46.50
CA ASN A 618 -36.96 -43.34 47.33
C ASN A 618 -36.98 -44.68 46.55
N PHE A 619 -37.46 -44.70 45.30
CA PHE A 619 -37.50 -45.94 44.50
C PHE A 619 -36.11 -46.46 44.06
N LEU A 620 -35.09 -45.60 44.03
CA LEU A 620 -33.72 -45.98 43.67
C LEU A 620 -32.92 -46.53 44.85
N GLN A 621 -33.43 -46.44 46.08
CA GLN A 621 -32.76 -46.96 47.28
C GLN A 621 -32.70 -48.49 47.32
N ASP A 622 -33.66 -49.17 46.68
CA ASP A 622 -33.72 -50.64 46.61
C ASP A 622 -32.96 -51.22 45.41
N CYS A 623 -32.37 -50.37 44.56
CA CYS A 623 -31.63 -50.79 43.37
C CYS A 623 -30.11 -50.91 43.63
N PRO A 624 -29.40 -51.79 42.91
CA PRO A 624 -27.94 -51.79 42.91
C PRO A 624 -27.35 -50.45 42.49
N LEU A 625 -26.21 -50.06 43.09
CA LEU A 625 -25.56 -48.76 42.89
C LEU A 625 -25.28 -48.40 41.41
N TYR A 626 -25.11 -49.40 40.53
CA TYR A 626 -24.89 -49.16 39.11
C TYR A 626 -26.13 -48.62 38.39
N VAL A 627 -27.35 -48.85 38.89
CA VAL A 627 -28.59 -48.39 38.25
C VAL A 627 -28.73 -46.86 38.30
N PRO A 628 -28.61 -46.19 39.47
CA PRO A 628 -28.55 -44.72 39.54
C PRO A 628 -27.42 -44.13 38.69
N ILE A 629 -26.27 -44.80 38.60
CA ILE A 629 -25.13 -44.35 37.79
C ILE A 629 -25.48 -44.39 36.29
N ILE A 630 -26.09 -45.47 35.80
CA ILE A 630 -26.53 -45.57 34.39
C ILE A 630 -27.57 -44.50 34.07
N ILE A 631 -28.55 -44.31 34.97
CA ILE A 631 -29.59 -43.29 34.82
C ILE A 631 -28.95 -41.90 34.76
N PHE A 632 -28.00 -41.60 35.65
CA PHE A 632 -27.24 -40.35 35.65
C PHE A 632 -26.51 -40.13 34.32
N LEU A 633 -25.81 -41.15 33.82
CA LEU A 633 -25.08 -41.08 32.55
C LEU A 633 -25.98 -40.81 31.34
N VAL A 634 -27.27 -41.17 31.40
CA VAL A 634 -28.25 -40.91 30.33
C VAL A 634 -28.96 -39.57 30.51
N ILE A 635 -29.44 -39.27 31.73
CA ILE A 635 -30.27 -38.09 32.01
C ILE A 635 -29.43 -36.81 32.07
N ALA A 636 -28.24 -36.84 32.69
CA ALA A 636 -27.43 -35.62 32.86
C ALA A 636 -27.08 -34.97 31.51
N PRO A 637 -26.65 -35.69 30.45
CA PRO A 637 -26.46 -35.10 29.13
C PRO A 637 -27.74 -34.50 28.54
N ILE A 638 -28.92 -35.08 28.78
CA ILE A 638 -30.19 -34.53 28.27
C ILE A 638 -30.54 -33.22 28.99
N ILE A 639 -30.40 -33.17 30.32
CA ILE A 639 -30.66 -31.97 31.12
C ILE A 639 -29.71 -30.84 30.72
N ILE A 640 -28.41 -31.13 30.58
CA ILE A 640 -27.42 -30.14 30.11
C ILE A 640 -27.81 -29.63 28.71
N TYR A 641 -28.24 -30.52 27.81
CA TYR A 641 -28.71 -30.11 26.49
C TYR A 641 -29.94 -29.21 26.57
N VAL A 642 -30.94 -29.52 27.39
CA VAL A 642 -32.16 -28.70 27.51
C VAL A 642 -31.86 -27.33 28.13
N ASN A 643 -31.05 -27.26 29.17
CA ASN A 643 -30.66 -25.99 29.81
C ASN A 643 -29.91 -25.04 28.86
N LEU A 644 -29.08 -25.60 27.96
CA LEU A 644 -28.37 -24.83 26.95
C LEU A 644 -29.24 -24.38 25.76
N SER A 645 -30.55 -24.66 25.77
CA SER A 645 -31.46 -24.26 24.68
C SER A 645 -31.54 -22.75 24.49
N SER A 646 -31.53 -21.96 25.57
CA SER A 646 -31.50 -20.49 25.50
C SER A 646 -30.26 -19.99 24.77
N LYS A 647 -29.08 -20.54 25.12
CA LYS A 647 -27.79 -20.23 24.48
C LYS A 647 -27.70 -20.72 23.03
N ARG A 648 -28.42 -21.79 22.65
CA ARG A 648 -28.56 -22.22 21.24
C ARG A 648 -29.46 -21.28 20.44
N ASN A 649 -30.52 -20.77 21.05
CA ASN A 649 -31.51 -19.92 20.41
C ASN A 649 -31.07 -18.45 20.31
N SER A 650 -30.06 -18.03 21.09
CA SER A 650 -29.44 -16.71 21.00
C SER A 650 -28.53 -16.52 19.77
N ARG A 651 -28.54 -17.44 18.80
CA ARG A 651 -27.85 -17.27 17.51
C ARG A 651 -28.36 -16.00 16.83
N GLY A 652 -27.44 -15.05 16.58
CA GLY A 652 -27.71 -13.71 16.08
C GLY A 652 -28.81 -13.67 15.01
N LYS A 653 -29.99 -13.20 15.41
CA LYS A 653 -30.99 -12.65 14.50
C LYS A 653 -30.55 -11.19 14.29
N TYR A 654 -30.02 -10.89 13.12
CA TYR A 654 -30.02 -9.53 12.58
C TYR A 654 -31.28 -9.33 11.76
#